data_AF-A0A1H9Q9A9-F1
#
_entry.id   AF-A0A1H9Q9A9-F1
#
_cell.length_a   1.000
_cell.length_b   1.000
_cell.length_c   1.000
_cell.angle_alpha   90.00
_cell.angle_beta   90.00
_cell.angle_gamma   90.00
#
_symmetry.space_group_name_H-M   'P 1'
#
loop_
_entity.id
_entity.type
_entity.pdbx_description
1 polymer ?
#
loop_
_entity_poly.entity_id
_entity_poly.type
_entity_poly.pdbx_seq_one_letter_code
_entity_poly.pdbx_strand_id
1 'polypeptide(L)'
;MGKLMIAAIKSGSGKTMITCGLLKALKNREINVVSYKCGPDYIDPMFHRKIIGVPSRNVDTFFLEENQLKTLFQETSNVYDESIIEGVMGLYDGVGGQQEQGSSYHVAKILNCPIILVIDVGGMGRSILPLIYGFLKYDINKLIKGVILNRVSETYGKTLKKMIEEELDIKVYGTLKKDISLSFESRHLGLVMPNEIDDLNKKISKLAVEIEKTVDIDSLLKLSNFDKQNYNQDYNKVNKKNNVELENEKEICRLAVARDEAFCFYYEENLEMLKNRGVQLVEFSPIRDKKLPDNIDGILLGGGYPELYLEQLSKNYAIKKDIKEKVQNNIPLVAECGGYMYLHDFVEYENSYEMLGILSGKCVYRNKLVNFGYVEVKENTSSFLSNKTAKAHEFHYFESLREDCSCSVKKVSNDKKWNGCYVTDNIWAGFPHLYYPQIVSFVDNFVEKMINYKKNNHSTKSNYVYGIGVGPGNINKLTSEAKEVIRDADRIIIPTKELESSYAYNIIKKEFPKIDKDIFVAIDFPMTKNKEILEKAHNYCYKVIKDAYNMNKKVAFVTIGDVCIYSTFNYISAKCDSDNIPVKLINGIPSFCAVAAELGIPLADKSEQIHIIPASYEIETTKNLRGTRVYMKSGSKLLKLQEMLKDEKRYRKTVIYGVSNCGLDNQKVVMGVENLDKLEGYLTTVIVKDLEPFEDKSSSSFFTNYACKYYPCHKNIKNLNCLFCYCPMYFLDECLGHPTYIEKEGKKIKVCTNCVFPHKHENYDIIMKYLASKCRR
;
A
#
# COMPACT_ATOMS: atom_id res chain seq x y z
N MET A 1 37.23 20.32 -9.98
CA MET A 1 36.03 21.00 -10.50
C MET A 1 36.07 22.47 -10.09
N GLY A 2 35.47 23.38 -10.86
CA GLY A 2 35.38 24.79 -10.49
C GLY A 2 34.30 25.05 -9.42
N LYS A 3 34.57 25.95 -8.47
CA LYS A 3 33.62 26.38 -7.43
C LYS A 3 33.71 27.88 -7.22
N LEU A 4 32.57 28.56 -7.10
CA LEU A 4 32.51 30.02 -6.90
C LEU A 4 31.32 30.37 -6.02
N MET A 5 31.52 31.25 -5.04
CA MET A 5 30.44 31.78 -4.22
C MET A 5 30.06 33.20 -4.64
N ILE A 6 28.76 33.44 -4.81
CA ILE A 6 28.20 34.79 -4.96
C ILE A 6 27.61 35.21 -3.60
N ALA A 7 28.27 36.17 -2.95
CA ALA A 7 27.89 36.71 -1.64
C ALA A 7 27.42 38.17 -1.75
N ALA A 8 26.92 38.78 -0.67
CA ALA A 8 26.75 40.24 -0.61
C ALA A 8 26.97 40.77 0.80
N ILE A 9 27.11 42.09 0.91
CA ILE A 9 27.26 42.79 2.20
C ILE A 9 25.99 42.75 3.07
N LYS A 10 24.81 42.68 2.45
CA LYS A 10 23.50 42.60 3.11
C LYS A 10 22.44 42.01 2.19
N SER A 11 21.32 41.59 2.76
CA SER A 11 20.10 41.22 2.01
C SER A 11 19.62 42.35 1.09
N GLY A 12 19.02 42.02 -0.05
CA GLY A 12 18.50 43.01 -1.01
C GLY A 12 19.56 43.66 -1.92
N SER A 13 20.83 43.27 -1.83
CA SER A 13 21.90 43.79 -2.71
C SER A 13 21.85 43.25 -4.15
N GLY A 14 20.92 42.33 -4.45
CA GLY A 14 20.73 41.72 -5.78
C GLY A 14 21.53 40.43 -6.01
N LYS A 15 21.95 39.75 -4.94
CA LYS A 15 22.68 38.47 -4.96
C LYS A 15 22.02 37.43 -5.87
N THR A 16 20.76 37.11 -5.59
CA THR A 16 19.95 36.13 -6.33
C THR A 16 19.80 36.47 -7.80
N MET A 17 19.68 37.77 -8.13
CA MET A 17 19.62 38.22 -9.51
C MET A 17 20.94 37.96 -10.24
N ILE A 18 22.07 38.31 -9.64
CA ILE A 18 23.39 38.02 -10.22
C ILE A 18 23.59 36.50 -10.37
N THR A 19 23.24 35.70 -9.34
CA THR A 19 23.34 34.24 -9.41
C THR A 19 22.50 33.68 -10.55
N CYS A 20 21.21 34.06 -10.64
CA CYS A 20 20.30 33.58 -11.68
C CYS A 20 20.79 33.95 -13.09
N GLY A 21 21.25 35.18 -13.27
CA GLY A 21 21.83 35.64 -14.54
C GLY A 21 23.08 34.87 -14.92
N LEU A 22 23.97 34.62 -13.95
CA LEU A 22 25.18 33.83 -14.15
C LEU A 22 24.86 32.37 -14.48
N LEU A 23 23.97 31.72 -13.74
CA LEU A 23 23.52 30.35 -14.00
C LEU A 23 22.94 30.21 -15.42
N LYS A 24 22.12 31.18 -15.86
CA LYS A 24 21.57 31.16 -17.22
C LYS A 24 22.64 31.40 -18.28
N ALA A 25 23.57 32.33 -18.06
CA ALA A 25 24.67 32.58 -18.97
C ALA A 25 25.59 31.36 -19.12
N LEU A 26 25.94 30.69 -18.02
CA LEU A 26 26.70 29.43 -18.04
C LEU A 26 25.96 28.33 -18.80
N LYS A 27 24.64 28.19 -18.59
CA LYS A 27 23.80 27.26 -19.34
C LYS A 27 23.77 27.58 -20.84
N ASN A 28 23.70 28.86 -21.22
CA ASN A 28 23.74 29.28 -22.63
C ASN A 28 25.09 28.97 -23.30
N ARG A 29 26.17 28.92 -22.51
CA ARG A 29 27.51 28.50 -22.93
C ARG A 29 27.72 26.97 -22.87
N GLU A 30 26.65 26.20 -22.67
CA GLU A 30 26.69 24.73 -22.58
C GLU A 30 27.59 24.18 -21.47
N ILE A 31 27.87 24.98 -20.44
CA ILE A 31 28.64 24.55 -19.27
C ILE A 31 27.71 23.77 -18.34
N ASN A 32 28.11 22.56 -17.96
CA ASN A 32 27.33 21.74 -17.05
C ASN A 32 27.47 22.28 -15.62
N VAL A 33 26.47 23.03 -15.15
CA VAL A 33 26.53 23.75 -13.87
C VAL A 33 25.53 23.19 -12.87
N VAL A 34 25.96 23.12 -11.60
CA VAL A 34 25.09 22.87 -10.44
C VAL A 34 25.11 24.07 -9.51
N SER A 35 23.99 24.32 -8.83
CA SER A 35 23.87 25.41 -7.87
C SER A 35 23.73 24.91 -6.44
N TYR A 36 24.23 25.70 -5.51
CA TYR A 36 24.11 25.50 -4.08
C TYR A 36 23.54 26.75 -3.43
N LYS A 37 22.83 26.59 -2.31
CA LYS A 37 22.31 27.70 -1.53
C LYS A 37 22.73 27.54 -0.07
N CYS A 38 23.34 28.59 0.48
CA CYS A 38 23.60 28.68 1.92
C CYS A 38 22.30 28.97 2.68
N GLY A 39 22.21 28.45 3.91
CA GLY A 39 21.11 28.69 4.84
C GLY A 39 19.81 27.95 4.50
N PRO A 40 18.77 28.08 5.33
CA PRO A 40 17.52 27.33 5.23
C PRO A 40 16.55 28.04 4.28
N ASP A 41 16.88 28.07 3.00
CA ASP A 41 16.12 28.75 1.96
C ASP A 41 15.53 27.75 0.95
N TYR A 42 14.30 27.99 0.51
CA TYR A 42 13.62 27.19 -0.50
C TYR A 42 13.33 27.96 -1.78
N ILE A 43 13.25 29.30 -1.72
CA ILE A 43 12.79 30.13 -2.86
C ILE A 43 13.90 30.26 -3.88
N ASP A 44 15.09 30.68 -3.45
CA ASP A 44 16.24 30.86 -4.35
C ASP A 44 16.61 29.53 -5.07
N PRO A 45 16.64 28.36 -4.39
CA PRO A 45 16.76 27.05 -5.02
C PRO A 45 15.73 26.76 -6.12
N MET A 46 14.49 27.23 -6.00
CA MET A 46 13.47 27.04 -7.04
C MET A 46 13.81 27.83 -8.30
N PHE A 47 14.30 29.06 -8.16
CA PHE A 47 14.79 29.84 -9.30
C PHE A 47 15.95 29.14 -9.98
N HIS A 48 16.94 28.68 -9.21
CA HIS A 48 18.07 27.94 -9.74
C HIS A 48 17.59 26.73 -10.55
N ARG A 49 16.76 25.87 -9.93
CA ARG A 49 16.22 24.67 -10.58
C ARG A 49 15.47 24.99 -11.86
N LYS A 50 14.66 26.06 -11.89
CA LYS A 50 13.95 26.50 -13.09
C LYS A 50 14.91 26.88 -14.22
N ILE A 51 16.05 27.49 -13.88
CA ILE A 51 17.06 27.95 -14.83
C ILE A 51 17.87 26.78 -15.39
N ILE A 52 18.49 25.98 -14.52
CA ILE A 52 19.47 24.97 -14.93
C ILE A 52 18.82 23.60 -15.22
N GLY A 53 17.65 23.31 -14.66
CA GLY A 53 16.89 22.08 -14.88
C GLY A 53 17.25 20.95 -13.92
N VAL A 54 18.28 21.12 -13.08
CA VAL A 54 18.66 20.22 -12.00
C VAL A 54 18.38 20.88 -10.64
N PRO A 55 18.09 20.11 -9.57
CA PRO A 55 17.86 20.68 -8.24
C PRO A 55 19.08 21.42 -7.70
N SER A 56 18.84 22.56 -7.04
CA SER A 56 19.86 23.24 -6.24
C SER A 56 20.03 22.50 -4.91
N ARG A 57 21.27 22.44 -4.43
CA ARG A 57 21.62 21.76 -3.18
C ARG A 57 21.67 22.72 -1.99
N ASN A 58 21.43 22.22 -0.79
CA ASN A 58 21.57 23.01 0.43
C ASN A 58 22.97 22.85 1.04
N VAL A 59 23.61 23.98 1.40
CA VAL A 59 24.91 24.01 2.09
C VAL A 59 24.81 24.89 3.32
N ASP A 60 24.19 24.36 4.36
CA ASP A 60 24.05 25.05 5.64
C ASP A 60 24.88 24.39 6.73
N THR A 61 25.75 25.17 7.35
CA THR A 61 26.65 24.71 8.44
C THR A 61 25.97 24.69 9.79
N PHE A 62 24.74 25.20 9.90
CA PHE A 62 23.90 24.91 11.05
C PHE A 62 23.41 23.46 11.01
N PHE A 63 22.89 23.01 9.86
CA PHE A 63 22.41 21.63 9.71
C PHE A 63 23.55 20.61 9.63
N LEU A 64 24.59 20.90 8.86
CA LEU A 64 25.68 19.96 8.58
C LEU A 64 26.97 20.35 9.29
N GLU A 65 27.61 19.34 9.86
CA GLU A 65 28.99 19.47 10.33
C GLU A 65 29.95 19.55 9.14
N GLU A 66 31.16 20.10 9.33
CA GLU A 66 32.09 20.41 8.23
C GLU A 66 32.37 19.23 7.29
N ASN A 67 32.62 18.04 7.85
CA ASN A 67 32.91 16.84 7.07
C ASN A 67 31.69 16.36 6.27
N GLN A 68 30.49 16.52 6.81
CA GLN A 68 29.25 16.15 6.10
C GLN A 68 29.01 17.12 4.95
N LEU A 69 29.23 18.42 5.17
CA LEU A 69 29.10 19.43 4.13
C LEU A 69 30.12 19.21 2.99
N LYS A 70 31.38 18.91 3.32
CA LYS A 70 32.40 18.55 2.31
C LYS A 70 32.01 17.32 1.51
N THR A 71 31.51 16.28 2.18
CA THR A 71 31.06 15.04 1.54
C THR A 71 29.90 15.29 0.58
N LEU A 72 28.83 15.97 1.06
CA LEU A 72 27.68 16.34 0.23
C LEU A 72 28.12 17.15 -0.99
N PHE A 73 28.99 18.15 -0.80
CA PHE A 73 29.47 18.98 -1.90
C PHE A 73 30.24 18.13 -2.91
N GLN A 74 31.17 17.28 -2.48
CA GLN A 74 31.93 16.41 -3.39
C GLN A 74 31.02 15.46 -4.16
N GLU A 75 30.14 14.72 -3.48
CA GLU A 75 29.25 13.75 -4.10
C GLU A 75 28.32 14.36 -5.15
N THR A 76 27.75 15.53 -4.85
CA THR A 76 26.78 16.19 -5.73
C THR A 76 27.42 16.99 -6.86
N SER A 77 28.71 17.34 -6.72
CA SER A 77 29.38 18.23 -7.67
C SER A 77 30.24 17.50 -8.71
N ASN A 78 30.73 16.29 -8.40
CA ASN A 78 31.70 15.54 -9.23
C ASN A 78 31.29 15.29 -10.70
N VAL A 79 30.00 15.39 -11.04
CA VAL A 79 29.48 15.17 -12.41
C VAL A 79 29.23 16.48 -13.17
N TYR A 80 29.57 17.63 -12.58
CA TYR A 80 29.39 18.96 -13.15
C TYR A 80 30.75 19.64 -13.39
N ASP A 81 30.79 20.59 -14.32
CA ASP A 81 32.00 21.36 -14.63
C ASP A 81 32.22 22.46 -13.59
N GLU A 82 31.13 23.11 -13.18
CA GLU A 82 31.12 24.30 -12.33
C GLU A 82 30.04 24.24 -11.24
N SER A 83 30.42 24.71 -10.05
CA SER A 83 29.52 24.85 -8.90
C SER A 83 29.36 26.32 -8.51
N ILE A 84 28.13 26.84 -8.59
CA ILE A 84 27.80 28.20 -8.15
C ILE A 84 27.07 28.14 -6.81
N ILE A 85 27.68 28.72 -5.77
CA ILE A 85 27.11 28.76 -4.43
C ILE A 85 26.54 30.15 -4.17
N GLU A 86 25.23 30.25 -3.95
CA GLU A 86 24.59 31.49 -3.52
C GLU A 86 24.64 31.62 -1.99
N GLY A 87 25.19 32.74 -1.53
CA GLY A 87 25.19 33.09 -0.11
C GLY A 87 23.81 33.42 0.44
N VAL A 88 23.68 33.38 1.76
CA VAL A 88 22.52 33.84 2.53
C VAL A 88 22.82 35.17 3.21
N MET A 89 21.79 36.00 3.43
CA MET A 89 21.88 37.28 4.17
C MET A 89 23.11 38.14 3.79
N GLY A 90 23.80 38.77 4.74
CA GLY A 90 25.15 39.29 4.56
C GLY A 90 26.20 38.18 4.67
N LEU A 91 27.37 38.39 4.06
CA LEU A 91 28.45 37.39 3.96
C LEU A 91 28.79 36.73 5.31
N TYR A 92 28.86 37.51 6.38
CA TYR A 92 29.25 37.07 7.72
C TYR A 92 28.06 36.76 8.64
N ASP A 93 26.82 36.91 8.17
CA ASP A 93 25.62 36.79 9.00
C ASP A 93 25.22 35.31 9.12
N GLY A 94 25.60 34.65 10.22
CA GLY A 94 25.20 33.27 10.51
C GLY A 94 24.02 33.14 11.48
N VAL A 95 24.04 32.14 12.35
CA VAL A 95 22.95 31.88 13.32
C VAL A 95 22.67 33.14 14.14
N GLY A 96 21.40 33.58 14.11
CA GLY A 96 20.95 34.80 14.79
C GLY A 96 21.52 36.11 14.24
N GLY A 97 22.22 36.08 13.09
CA GLY A 97 22.95 37.21 12.54
C GLY A 97 24.21 37.59 13.32
N GLN A 98 24.71 36.69 14.18
CA GLN A 98 25.79 37.00 15.13
C GLN A 98 26.93 35.99 15.10
N GLN A 99 26.64 34.72 14.78
CA GLN A 99 27.64 33.65 14.77
C GLN A 99 28.27 33.48 13.38
N GLU A 100 29.50 32.98 13.33
CA GLU A 100 30.12 32.55 12.06
C GLU A 100 29.39 31.30 11.51
N GLN A 101 29.01 30.35 12.36
CA GLN A 101 28.23 29.18 11.95
C GLN A 101 26.91 29.60 11.30
N GLY A 102 26.53 28.95 10.21
CA GLY A 102 25.35 29.29 9.40
C GLY A 102 25.59 30.44 8.40
N SER A 103 26.74 31.12 8.42
CA SER A 103 27.06 32.21 7.49
C SER A 103 27.57 31.70 6.14
N SER A 104 27.46 32.55 5.13
CA SER A 104 28.04 32.29 3.80
C SER A 104 29.57 32.16 3.86
N TYR A 105 30.23 32.99 4.67
CA TYR A 105 31.68 32.96 4.84
C TYR A 105 32.15 31.64 5.45
N HIS A 106 31.44 31.11 6.44
CA HIS A 106 31.78 29.82 7.05
C HIS A 106 31.71 28.67 6.05
N VAL A 107 30.67 28.63 5.20
CA VAL A 107 30.57 27.67 4.10
C VAL A 107 31.75 27.82 3.13
N ALA A 108 32.10 29.05 2.75
CA ALA A 108 33.23 29.31 1.85
C ALA A 108 34.55 28.85 2.45
N LYS A 109 34.77 29.07 3.76
CA LYS A 109 35.96 28.63 4.50
C LYS A 109 36.10 27.11 4.51
N ILE A 110 35.02 26.38 4.82
CA ILE A 110 35.02 24.90 4.82
C ILE A 110 35.33 24.34 3.43
N LEU A 111 34.75 24.95 2.40
CA LEU A 111 34.92 24.52 1.01
C LEU A 111 36.15 25.12 0.32
N ASN A 112 36.92 25.97 0.99
CA ASN A 112 37.95 26.83 0.37
C ASN A 112 37.47 27.49 -0.94
N CYS A 113 36.26 28.06 -0.91
CA CYS A 113 35.58 28.59 -2.08
C CYS A 113 35.88 30.09 -2.28
N PRO A 114 36.33 30.51 -3.48
CA PRO A 114 36.49 31.93 -3.79
C PRO A 114 35.14 32.65 -3.80
N ILE A 115 35.12 33.85 -3.24
CA ILE A 115 33.92 34.66 -3.02
C ILE A 115 33.96 35.89 -3.93
N ILE A 116 32.85 36.13 -4.63
CA ILE A 116 32.55 37.37 -5.32
C ILE A 116 31.46 38.11 -4.56
N LEU A 117 31.78 39.31 -4.09
CA LEU A 117 30.87 40.13 -3.30
C LEU A 117 30.05 41.05 -4.21
N VAL A 118 28.73 40.86 -4.20
CA VAL A 118 27.79 41.76 -4.87
C VAL A 118 27.54 42.98 -3.97
N ILE A 119 27.75 44.17 -4.53
CA ILE A 119 27.60 45.44 -3.81
C ILE A 119 26.51 46.26 -4.48
N ASP A 120 25.49 46.65 -3.73
CA ASP A 120 24.53 47.66 -4.17
C ASP A 120 25.19 49.04 -4.10
N VAL A 121 25.41 49.64 -5.26
CA VAL A 121 26.06 50.94 -5.42
C VAL A 121 25.05 52.10 -5.37
N GLY A 122 23.75 51.83 -5.28
CA GLY A 122 22.71 52.87 -5.28
C GLY A 122 23.00 54.00 -4.28
N GLY A 123 23.27 55.21 -4.78
CA GLY A 123 23.60 56.38 -3.97
C GLY A 123 25.00 56.40 -3.35
N MET A 124 25.88 55.45 -3.69
CA MET A 124 27.25 55.37 -3.20
C MET A 124 28.27 55.85 -4.25
N GLY A 125 29.26 56.62 -3.79
CA GLY A 125 30.45 56.99 -4.56
C GLY A 125 31.72 56.44 -3.92
N ARG A 126 32.64 57.31 -3.49
CA ARG A 126 33.92 56.92 -2.88
C ARG A 126 33.80 56.10 -1.59
N SER A 127 32.68 56.20 -0.86
CA SER A 127 32.41 55.40 0.34
C SER A 127 32.38 53.88 0.11
N ILE A 128 32.33 53.43 -1.15
CA ILE A 128 32.49 52.03 -1.50
C ILE A 128 33.87 51.48 -1.10
N LEU A 129 34.91 52.33 -1.10
CA LEU A 129 36.28 51.92 -0.77
C LEU A 129 36.42 51.48 0.70
N PRO A 130 36.10 52.32 1.72
CA PRO A 130 36.19 51.89 3.11
C PRO A 130 35.24 50.73 3.41
N LEU A 131 34.10 50.62 2.70
CA LEU A 131 33.20 49.47 2.80
C LEU A 131 33.88 48.17 2.35
N ILE A 132 34.41 48.13 1.13
CA ILE A 132 35.11 46.93 0.61
C ILE A 132 36.34 46.64 1.47
N TYR A 133 37.13 47.65 1.80
CA TYR A 133 38.31 47.52 2.64
C TYR A 133 38.00 46.85 3.98
N GLY A 134 36.91 47.24 4.65
CA GLY A 134 36.48 46.61 5.90
C GLY A 134 36.20 45.12 5.74
N PHE A 135 35.50 44.73 4.66
CA PHE A 135 35.22 43.32 4.36
C PHE A 135 36.50 42.52 4.05
N LEU A 136 37.43 43.10 3.29
CA LEU A 136 38.72 42.48 2.98
C LEU A 136 39.64 42.35 4.21
N LYS A 137 39.58 43.32 5.13
CA LYS A 137 40.34 43.25 6.38
C LYS A 137 39.78 42.23 7.35
N TYR A 138 38.46 42.01 7.34
CA TYR A 138 37.83 40.98 8.15
C TYR A 138 38.03 39.57 7.57
N ASP A 139 38.27 39.45 6.27
CA ASP A 139 38.55 38.21 5.55
C ASP A 139 40.00 37.72 5.78
N ILE A 140 40.24 37.12 6.94
CA ILE A 140 41.56 36.58 7.34
C ILE A 140 42.03 35.48 6.37
N ASN A 141 41.10 34.71 5.80
CA ASN A 141 41.39 33.61 4.87
C ASN A 141 41.60 34.08 3.42
N LYS A 142 41.42 35.37 3.14
CA LYS A 142 41.53 35.98 1.81
C LYS A 142 40.63 35.28 0.78
N LEU A 143 39.44 34.87 1.16
CA LEU A 143 38.47 34.19 0.29
C LEU A 143 37.72 35.14 -0.64
N ILE A 144 37.62 36.42 -0.32
CA ILE A 144 37.05 37.46 -1.17
C ILE A 144 38.06 37.77 -2.29
N LYS A 145 37.69 37.41 -3.51
CA LYS A 145 38.55 37.50 -4.70
C LYS A 145 38.10 38.55 -5.71
N GLY A 146 36.93 39.15 -5.48
CA GLY A 146 36.38 40.15 -6.37
C GLY A 146 35.06 40.73 -5.91
N VAL A 147 34.63 41.75 -6.66
CA VAL A 147 33.30 42.35 -6.48
C VAL A 147 32.55 42.46 -7.81
N ILE A 148 31.22 42.45 -7.73
CA ILE A 148 30.31 42.85 -8.81
C ILE A 148 29.50 44.04 -8.31
N LEU A 149 29.51 45.12 -9.10
CA LEU A 149 28.81 46.36 -8.76
C LEU A 149 27.39 46.31 -9.31
N ASN A 150 26.39 46.30 -8.45
CA ASN A 150 24.98 46.27 -8.84
C ASN A 150 24.33 47.65 -8.70
N ARG A 151 23.28 47.89 -9.49
CA ARG A 151 22.51 49.15 -9.54
C ARG A 151 23.35 50.38 -9.91
N VAL A 152 24.31 50.20 -10.81
CA VAL A 152 25.19 51.28 -11.32
C VAL A 152 25.22 51.32 -12.85
N SER A 153 25.23 52.52 -13.44
CA SER A 153 25.39 52.65 -14.89
C SER A 153 26.77 52.16 -15.33
N GLU A 154 26.89 51.67 -16.56
CA GLU A 154 28.17 51.17 -17.09
C GLU A 154 29.28 52.24 -17.03
N THR A 155 28.94 53.50 -17.35
CA THR A 155 29.88 54.63 -17.31
C THR A 155 30.39 54.89 -15.89
N TYR A 156 29.50 54.99 -14.90
CA TYR A 156 29.93 55.25 -13.52
C TYR A 156 30.59 54.03 -12.89
N GLY A 157 30.13 52.82 -13.26
CA GLY A 157 30.73 51.57 -12.86
C GLY A 157 32.18 51.42 -13.32
N LYS A 158 32.53 51.91 -14.53
CA LYS A 158 33.94 51.99 -15.00
C LYS A 158 34.78 52.92 -14.14
N THR A 159 34.24 54.08 -13.74
CA THR A 159 34.92 55.01 -12.82
C THR A 159 35.19 54.36 -11.47
N LEU A 160 34.17 53.73 -10.87
CA LEU A 160 34.32 53.03 -9.58
C LEU A 160 35.24 51.82 -9.69
N LYS A 161 35.19 51.07 -10.80
CA LYS A 161 36.09 49.94 -11.07
C LYS A 161 37.56 50.36 -10.99
N LYS A 162 37.94 51.40 -11.74
CA LYS A 162 39.31 51.92 -11.74
C LYS A 162 39.75 52.29 -10.32
N MET A 163 38.91 53.04 -9.61
CA MET A 163 39.18 53.48 -8.24
C MET A 163 39.33 52.30 -7.26
N ILE A 164 38.49 51.27 -7.35
CA ILE A 164 38.56 50.08 -6.48
C ILE A 164 39.82 49.26 -6.79
N GLU A 165 40.10 49.00 -8.06
CA GLU A 165 41.25 48.18 -8.48
C GLU A 165 42.59 48.85 -8.15
N GLU A 166 42.69 50.18 -8.26
CA GLU A 166 43.91 50.95 -7.93
C GLU A 166 44.17 51.06 -6.42
N GLU A 167 43.12 51.20 -5.59
CA GLU A 167 43.28 51.49 -4.15
C GLU A 167 43.21 50.24 -3.25
N LEU A 168 42.54 49.16 -3.68
CA LEU A 168 42.24 47.98 -2.83
C LEU A 168 42.81 46.66 -3.32
N ASP A 169 43.50 46.63 -4.48
CA ASP A 169 44.08 45.42 -5.08
C ASP A 169 43.08 44.25 -5.20
N ILE A 170 41.83 44.58 -5.57
CA ILE A 170 40.76 43.60 -5.80
C ILE A 170 40.08 43.85 -7.15
N LYS A 171 39.84 42.77 -7.90
CA LYS A 171 39.24 42.84 -9.23
C LYS A 171 37.74 43.15 -9.16
N VAL A 172 37.29 44.08 -10.01
CA VAL A 172 35.87 44.30 -10.30
C VAL A 172 35.50 43.51 -11.56
N TYR A 173 34.75 42.42 -11.35
CA TYR A 173 34.40 41.47 -12.41
C TYR A 173 33.28 41.96 -13.31
N GLY A 174 32.47 42.92 -12.86
CA GLY A 174 31.41 43.46 -13.70
C GLY A 174 30.52 44.47 -13.01
N THR A 175 29.63 45.04 -13.81
CA THR A 175 28.68 46.06 -13.36
C THR A 175 27.29 45.76 -13.92
N LEU A 176 26.24 45.90 -13.12
CA LEU A 176 24.87 45.73 -13.58
C LEU A 176 24.05 46.99 -13.28
N LYS A 177 23.39 47.52 -14.30
CA LYS A 177 22.50 48.69 -14.15
C LYS A 177 21.23 48.32 -13.41
N LYS A 178 20.60 49.32 -12.77
CA LYS A 178 19.26 49.15 -12.21
C LYS A 178 18.26 49.04 -13.37
N ASP A 179 17.62 47.88 -13.52
CA ASP A 179 16.55 47.66 -14.49
C ASP A 179 15.34 47.07 -13.77
N ILE A 180 14.24 47.84 -13.73
CA ILE A 180 13.00 47.44 -13.07
C ILE A 180 12.34 46.29 -13.84
N SER A 181 12.55 46.18 -15.15
CA SER A 181 12.00 45.07 -15.95
C SER A 181 12.62 43.72 -15.60
N LEU A 182 13.79 43.72 -14.94
CA LEU A 182 14.51 42.54 -14.48
C LEU A 182 14.31 42.27 -12.98
N SER A 183 13.51 43.07 -12.26
CA SER A 183 13.28 42.83 -10.84
C SER A 183 12.39 41.61 -10.62
N PHE A 184 12.86 40.69 -9.79
CA PHE A 184 12.01 39.69 -9.15
C PHE A 184 11.20 40.42 -8.08
N GLU A 185 9.87 40.41 -8.19
CA GLU A 185 9.01 41.05 -7.20
C GLU A 185 9.25 40.41 -5.83
N SER A 186 9.40 41.23 -4.80
CA SER A 186 9.51 40.76 -3.42
C SER A 186 8.12 40.71 -2.80
N ARG A 187 7.78 39.61 -2.13
CA ARG A 187 6.69 39.54 -1.16
C ARG A 187 7.23 39.75 0.24
N HIS A 188 6.32 39.80 1.23
CA HIS A 188 6.64 39.87 2.65
C HIS A 188 7.68 38.84 3.15
N LEU A 189 7.96 37.78 2.37
CA LEU A 189 8.70 36.58 2.74
C LEU A 189 9.91 36.25 1.85
N GLY A 190 10.32 37.15 0.96
CA GLY A 190 11.37 36.87 -0.03
C GLY A 190 10.90 37.16 -1.45
N LEU A 191 11.55 36.58 -2.47
CA LEU A 191 11.06 36.70 -3.84
C LEU A 191 9.72 35.97 -4.00
N VAL A 192 8.84 36.45 -4.88
CA VAL A 192 7.70 35.64 -5.35
C VAL A 192 8.21 34.32 -5.95
N MET A 193 7.40 33.26 -5.94
CA MET A 193 7.84 31.99 -6.49
C MET A 193 8.03 32.10 -8.02
N PRO A 194 8.92 31.28 -8.64
CA PRO A 194 9.14 31.32 -10.09
C PRO A 194 7.88 31.18 -10.94
N ASN A 195 6.91 30.38 -10.49
CA ASN A 195 5.68 30.13 -11.23
C ASN A 195 4.68 31.30 -11.17
N GLU A 196 4.89 32.27 -10.28
CA GLU A 196 4.04 33.45 -10.13
C GLU A 196 4.53 34.64 -10.97
N ILE A 197 5.71 34.51 -11.58
CA ILE A 197 6.29 35.57 -12.42
C ILE A 197 5.93 35.32 -13.87
N ASP A 198 5.02 36.16 -14.39
CA ASP A 198 4.75 36.24 -15.82
C ASP A 198 6.05 36.52 -16.59
N ASP A 199 6.24 35.78 -17.68
CA ASP A 199 7.39 35.92 -18.56
C ASP A 199 8.76 35.74 -17.87
N LEU A 200 8.83 35.00 -16.76
CA LEU A 200 10.09 34.73 -16.02
C LEU A 200 11.24 34.32 -16.94
N ASN A 201 10.99 33.38 -17.86
CA ASN A 201 12.01 32.91 -18.80
C ASN A 201 12.54 34.05 -19.70
N LYS A 202 11.69 34.98 -20.12
CA LYS A 202 12.10 36.16 -20.90
C LYS A 202 12.93 37.11 -20.04
N LYS A 203 12.52 37.36 -18.78
CA LYS A 203 13.28 38.21 -17.83
C LYS A 203 14.67 37.63 -17.56
N ILE A 204 14.75 36.34 -17.24
CA ILE A 204 16.01 35.62 -17.00
C ILE A 204 16.90 35.62 -18.26
N SER A 205 16.33 35.44 -19.45
CA SER A 205 17.09 35.46 -20.70
C SER A 205 17.68 36.84 -20.98
N LYS A 206 16.92 37.92 -20.76
CA LYS A 206 17.42 39.30 -20.86
C LYS A 206 18.52 39.58 -19.84
N LEU A 207 18.34 39.11 -18.59
CA LEU A 207 19.33 39.23 -17.53
C LEU A 207 20.63 38.51 -17.89
N ALA A 208 20.56 37.31 -18.47
CA ALA A 208 21.73 36.56 -18.90
C ALA A 208 22.52 37.30 -20.00
N VAL A 209 21.83 37.88 -20.98
CA VAL A 209 22.47 38.69 -22.04
C VAL A 209 23.18 39.90 -21.45
N GLU A 210 22.55 40.59 -20.49
CA GLU A 210 23.19 41.73 -19.81
C GLU A 210 24.41 41.27 -18.99
N ILE A 211 24.30 40.18 -18.24
CA ILE A 211 25.41 39.59 -17.48
C ILE A 211 26.57 39.18 -18.41
N GLU A 212 26.29 38.53 -19.53
CA GLU A 212 27.33 38.17 -20.52
C GLU A 212 28.04 39.39 -21.09
N LYS A 213 27.33 40.51 -21.24
CA LYS A 213 27.91 41.76 -21.74
C LYS A 213 28.73 42.50 -20.69
N THR A 214 28.28 42.49 -19.42
CA THR A 214 28.81 43.40 -18.40
C THR A 214 29.61 42.74 -17.28
N VAL A 215 29.65 41.40 -17.24
CA VAL A 215 30.43 40.61 -16.28
C VAL A 215 31.45 39.75 -17.03
N ASP A 216 32.70 39.78 -16.58
CA ASP A 216 33.83 39.00 -17.09
C ASP A 216 33.72 37.53 -16.62
N ILE A 217 32.79 36.80 -17.23
CA ILE A 217 32.49 35.38 -16.93
C ILE A 217 33.73 34.51 -17.13
N ASP A 218 34.55 34.77 -18.16
CA ASP A 218 35.74 33.97 -18.44
C ASP A 218 36.76 34.05 -17.31
N SER A 219 36.95 35.24 -16.73
CA SER A 219 37.81 35.37 -15.54
C SER A 219 37.19 34.76 -14.29
N LEU A 220 35.86 34.79 -14.14
CA LEU A 220 35.18 34.09 -13.05
C LEU A 220 35.38 32.58 -13.12
N LEU A 221 35.32 31.99 -14.32
CA LEU A 221 35.58 30.56 -14.56
C LEU A 221 37.06 30.20 -14.32
N LYS A 222 37.99 31.09 -14.66
CA LYS A 222 39.41 30.88 -14.30
C LYS A 222 39.61 30.91 -12.79
N LEU A 223 38.94 31.83 -12.10
CA LEU A 223 38.99 31.95 -10.65
C LEU A 223 38.39 30.73 -9.95
N SER A 224 37.25 30.22 -10.45
CA SER A 224 36.58 29.06 -9.84
C SER A 224 37.44 27.80 -9.86
N ASN A 225 38.37 27.71 -10.82
CA ASN A 225 39.29 26.59 -11.02
C ASN A 225 40.64 26.71 -10.29
N PHE A 226 40.87 27.78 -9.53
CA PHE A 226 42.16 28.11 -8.90
C PHE A 226 42.71 27.00 -7.96
N ASP A 227 41.85 26.13 -7.44
CA ASP A 227 42.17 25.18 -6.39
C ASP A 227 42.36 23.73 -6.89
N LYS A 228 42.36 23.50 -8.21
CA LYS A 228 42.58 22.16 -8.80
C LYS A 228 43.93 21.53 -8.42
N GLN A 229 44.91 22.31 -7.96
CA GLN A 229 46.27 21.83 -7.67
C GLN A 229 46.49 21.36 -6.21
N ASN A 230 45.66 21.76 -5.24
CA ASN A 230 45.89 21.44 -3.81
C ASN A 230 44.89 20.43 -3.22
N TYR A 231 43.82 20.08 -3.93
CA TYR A 231 42.72 19.26 -3.38
C TYR A 231 42.88 17.73 -3.56
N ASN A 232 44.06 17.25 -3.95
CA ASN A 232 44.28 15.85 -4.39
C ASN A 232 45.03 14.94 -3.41
N GLN A 233 45.17 15.30 -2.13
CA GLN A 233 45.76 14.40 -1.14
C GLN A 233 44.82 14.20 0.05
N ASP A 234 44.56 12.92 0.34
CA ASP A 234 44.03 12.34 1.60
C ASP A 234 42.54 12.04 1.79
N TYR A 235 41.62 12.46 0.91
CA TYR A 235 40.18 12.17 1.14
C TYR A 235 39.61 10.95 0.39
N ASN A 236 40.41 10.23 -0.40
CA ASN A 236 39.99 9.02 -1.12
C ASN A 236 39.74 7.77 -0.23
N LYS A 237 39.66 7.93 1.10
CA LYS A 237 39.33 6.86 2.05
C LYS A 237 38.37 7.35 3.14
N VAL A 238 37.20 7.86 2.76
CA VAL A 238 36.07 7.92 3.70
C VAL A 238 34.93 7.09 3.14
N ASN A 239 34.91 5.84 3.59
CA ASN A 239 33.76 4.94 3.65
C ASN A 239 32.74 4.98 2.50
N LYS A 240 33.09 4.30 1.39
CA LYS A 240 32.15 3.35 0.75
C LYS A 240 31.85 2.20 1.73
N LYS A 241 31.26 2.52 2.89
CA LYS A 241 30.79 1.58 3.90
C LYS A 241 29.56 2.23 4.52
N ASN A 242 28.44 1.96 3.87
CA ASN A 242 27.06 1.95 4.36
C ASN A 242 26.06 1.76 3.21
N ASN A 243 26.52 1.42 2.00
CA ASN A 243 25.74 0.50 1.16
C ASN A 243 25.77 -0.85 1.87
N VAL A 244 24.88 -1.03 2.83
CA VAL A 244 24.38 -2.37 3.13
C VAL A 244 23.69 -2.78 1.84
N GLU A 245 24.41 -3.53 1.00
CA GLU A 245 23.80 -4.40 0.00
C GLU A 245 22.91 -5.37 0.78
N LEU A 246 21.68 -4.92 1.03
CA LEU A 246 20.60 -5.77 1.49
C LEU A 246 20.15 -6.55 0.26
N GLU A 247 20.80 -7.69 0.02
CA GLU A 247 20.45 -8.73 -0.97
C GLU A 247 19.13 -9.45 -0.68
N ASN A 248 18.21 -8.82 0.06
CA ASN A 248 16.84 -9.29 0.21
C ASN A 248 15.95 -8.41 -0.66
N GLU A 249 14.98 -9.00 -1.36
CA GLU A 249 13.89 -8.31 -2.05
C GLU A 249 13.31 -7.21 -1.13
N LYS A 250 13.85 -5.98 -1.21
CA LYS A 250 13.39 -4.87 -0.38
C LYS A 250 11.97 -4.58 -0.84
N GLU A 251 11.01 -4.83 0.03
CA GLU A 251 9.63 -4.39 -0.18
C GLU A 251 9.64 -2.88 -0.44
N ILE A 252 9.48 -2.48 -1.69
CA ILE A 252 9.48 -1.07 -2.11
C ILE A 252 8.27 -0.38 -1.46
N CYS A 253 8.49 0.54 -0.52
CA CYS A 253 7.42 1.38 0.03
C CYS A 253 7.12 2.56 -0.91
N ARG A 254 5.85 2.94 -1.01
CA ARG A 254 5.39 4.07 -1.83
C ARG A 254 4.94 5.23 -0.94
N LEU A 255 5.62 6.37 -1.04
CA LEU A 255 5.32 7.57 -0.25
C LEU A 255 4.59 8.60 -1.13
N ALA A 256 3.36 8.95 -0.76
CA ALA A 256 2.64 10.05 -1.39
C ALA A 256 3.23 11.39 -0.93
N VAL A 257 3.78 12.18 -1.85
CA VAL A 257 4.39 13.49 -1.54
C VAL A 257 3.52 14.60 -2.11
N ALA A 258 3.01 15.50 -1.26
CA ALA A 258 2.24 16.66 -1.72
C ALA A 258 3.14 17.61 -2.52
N ARG A 259 2.92 17.77 -3.82
CA ARG A 259 3.75 18.60 -4.69
C ARG A 259 2.89 19.47 -5.58
N ASP A 260 2.74 20.73 -5.19
CA ASP A 260 2.08 21.76 -5.98
C ASP A 260 2.48 23.17 -5.52
N GLU A 261 1.73 24.20 -5.90
CA GLU A 261 2.01 25.59 -5.58
C GLU A 261 1.84 25.88 -4.07
N ALA A 262 0.95 25.16 -3.37
CA ALA A 262 0.78 25.28 -1.93
C ALA A 262 1.82 24.46 -1.15
N PHE A 263 2.27 23.34 -1.71
CA PHE A 263 3.21 22.41 -1.07
C PHE A 263 4.47 22.26 -1.92
N CYS A 264 5.40 23.20 -1.77
CA CYS A 264 6.57 23.34 -2.63
C CYS A 264 7.91 23.36 -1.87
N PHE A 265 7.93 23.44 -0.55
CA PHE A 265 9.17 23.54 0.24
C PHE A 265 9.73 22.18 0.59
N TYR A 266 10.78 21.79 -0.16
CA TYR A 266 11.48 20.53 0.02
C TYR A 266 12.97 20.72 -0.21
N TYR A 267 13.78 20.19 0.71
CA TYR A 267 15.20 19.93 0.46
C TYR A 267 15.33 18.72 -0.45
N GLU A 268 16.12 18.81 -1.52
CA GLU A 268 16.33 17.67 -2.42
C GLU A 268 17.02 16.52 -1.67
N GLU A 269 17.93 16.86 -0.74
CA GLU A 269 18.66 15.91 0.08
C GLU A 269 17.72 15.09 0.97
N ASN A 270 16.62 15.67 1.46
CA ASN A 270 15.60 14.94 2.21
C ASN A 270 14.92 13.87 1.34
N LEU A 271 14.54 14.25 0.11
CA LEU A 271 13.85 13.36 -0.83
C LEU A 271 14.78 12.25 -1.33
N GLU A 272 16.04 12.57 -1.64
CA GLU A 272 17.05 11.59 -2.02
C GLU A 272 17.35 10.61 -0.90
N MET A 273 17.40 11.08 0.35
CA MET A 273 17.64 10.21 1.49
C MET A 273 16.53 9.17 1.71
N LEU A 274 15.27 9.54 1.42
CA LEU A 274 14.13 8.61 1.36
C LEU A 274 14.28 7.62 0.20
N LYS A 275 14.60 8.10 -1.02
CA LYS A 275 14.83 7.23 -2.20
C LYS A 275 15.93 6.21 -1.95
N ASN A 276 17.04 6.62 -1.32
CA ASN A 276 18.17 5.77 -0.96
C ASN A 276 17.80 4.66 0.05
N ARG A 277 16.67 4.78 0.75
CA ARG A 277 16.10 3.74 1.62
C ARG A 277 15.11 2.82 0.91
N GLY A 278 15.01 2.91 -0.42
CA GLY A 278 14.10 2.10 -1.22
C GLY A 278 12.66 2.62 -1.24
N VAL A 279 12.45 3.89 -0.87
CA VAL A 279 11.12 4.53 -0.94
C VAL A 279 10.89 5.09 -2.34
N GLN A 280 9.82 4.65 -2.98
CA GLN A 280 9.31 5.27 -4.21
C GLN A 280 8.48 6.49 -3.85
N LEU A 281 8.93 7.68 -4.26
CA LEU A 281 8.16 8.91 -4.10
C LEU A 281 7.12 9.03 -5.22
N VAL A 282 5.86 9.27 -4.87
CA VAL A 282 4.77 9.48 -5.82
C VAL A 282 4.11 10.82 -5.51
N GLU A 283 4.26 11.76 -6.42
CA GLU A 283 3.76 13.12 -6.23
C GLU A 283 2.24 13.19 -6.45
N PHE A 284 1.55 14.03 -5.68
CA PHE A 284 0.15 14.39 -5.88
C PHE A 284 -0.09 15.85 -5.49
N SER A 285 -1.14 16.49 -6.02
CA SER A 285 -1.49 17.88 -5.74
C SER A 285 -2.72 17.96 -4.83
N PRO A 286 -2.58 18.42 -3.57
CA PRO A 286 -3.74 18.74 -2.73
C PRO A 286 -4.69 19.79 -3.33
N ILE A 287 -4.19 20.71 -4.17
CA ILE A 287 -5.03 21.70 -4.85
C ILE A 287 -5.91 21.05 -5.93
N ARG A 288 -5.38 20.13 -6.72
CA ARG A 288 -6.00 19.67 -7.98
C ARG A 288 -6.51 18.23 -7.96
N ASP A 289 -5.78 17.32 -7.34
CA ASP A 289 -6.11 15.89 -7.38
C ASP A 289 -7.30 15.58 -6.48
N LYS A 290 -8.09 14.59 -6.86
CA LYS A 290 -9.29 14.19 -6.10
C LYS A 290 -9.07 12.95 -5.23
N LYS A 291 -7.92 12.29 -5.38
CA LYS A 291 -7.56 11.05 -4.71
C LYS A 291 -6.04 10.97 -4.59
N LEU A 292 -5.57 10.37 -3.51
CA LEU A 292 -4.18 9.98 -3.34
C LEU A 292 -3.81 8.89 -4.36
N PRO A 293 -2.52 8.78 -4.72
CA PRO A 293 -2.06 7.68 -5.55
C PRO A 293 -2.40 6.32 -4.95
N ASP A 294 -2.66 5.33 -5.81
CA ASP A 294 -2.95 3.98 -5.34
C ASP A 294 -1.70 3.32 -4.74
N ASN A 295 -1.95 2.39 -3.80
CA ASN A 295 -0.94 1.57 -3.12
C ASN A 295 0.16 2.41 -2.45
N ILE A 296 -0.23 3.39 -1.64
CA ILE A 296 0.69 4.20 -0.84
C ILE A 296 0.81 3.63 0.58
N ASP A 297 2.00 3.78 1.15
CA ASP A 297 2.38 3.26 2.45
C ASP A 297 2.71 4.37 3.46
N GLY A 298 2.76 5.62 3.00
CA GLY A 298 2.99 6.81 3.80
C GLY A 298 2.56 8.09 3.08
N ILE A 299 2.43 9.18 3.83
CA ILE A 299 2.11 10.52 3.31
C ILE A 299 3.13 11.54 3.82
N LEU A 300 3.64 12.39 2.92
CA LEU A 300 4.47 13.54 3.23
C LEU A 300 3.78 14.82 2.75
N LEU A 301 3.35 15.65 3.69
CA LEU A 301 2.83 16.99 3.46
C LEU A 301 3.93 18.01 3.81
N GLY A 302 4.76 18.38 2.85
CA GLY A 302 5.81 19.38 3.07
C GLY A 302 5.27 20.78 3.39
N GLY A 303 6.15 21.77 3.48
CA GLY A 303 5.71 23.16 3.60
C GLY A 303 5.47 23.83 2.27
N GLY A 304 5.17 25.12 2.34
CA GLY A 304 4.91 25.99 1.21
C GLY A 304 3.99 27.12 1.66
N TYR A 305 3.15 27.60 0.75
CA TYR A 305 2.25 28.73 0.98
C TYR A 305 0.76 28.33 0.87
N PRO A 306 0.25 27.41 1.72
CA PRO A 306 -1.15 27.03 1.67
C PRO A 306 -2.10 28.22 1.89
N GLU A 307 -1.65 29.28 2.57
CA GLU A 307 -2.41 30.52 2.80
C GLU A 307 -2.84 31.22 1.49
N LEU A 308 -2.08 31.04 0.40
CA LEU A 308 -2.41 31.60 -0.92
C LEU A 308 -3.46 30.77 -1.66
N TYR A 309 -3.77 29.56 -1.17
CA TYR A 309 -4.63 28.58 -1.84
C TYR A 309 -5.70 27.99 -0.90
N LEU A 310 -6.00 28.67 0.21
CA LEU A 310 -6.94 28.15 1.24
C LEU A 310 -8.32 27.84 0.68
N GLU A 311 -8.82 28.67 -0.24
CA GLU A 311 -10.13 28.46 -0.85
C GLU A 311 -10.15 27.18 -1.69
N GLN A 312 -9.13 26.97 -2.53
CA GLN A 312 -9.00 25.79 -3.38
C GLN A 312 -8.82 24.52 -2.52
N LEU A 313 -7.95 24.58 -1.51
CA LEU A 313 -7.71 23.49 -0.57
C LEU A 313 -8.98 23.14 0.23
N SER A 314 -9.74 24.14 0.65
CA SER A 314 -10.98 23.95 1.41
C SER A 314 -12.10 23.34 0.55
N LYS A 315 -12.18 23.73 -0.73
CA LYS A 315 -13.18 23.20 -1.68
C LYS A 315 -12.86 21.80 -2.21
N ASN A 316 -11.62 21.32 -2.07
CA ASN A 316 -11.25 19.97 -2.53
C ASN A 316 -11.66 18.88 -1.51
N TYR A 317 -12.97 18.67 -1.36
CA TYR A 317 -13.52 17.70 -0.40
C TYR A 317 -13.06 16.26 -0.67
N ALA A 318 -12.80 15.90 -1.93
CA ALA A 318 -12.47 14.53 -2.33
C ALA A 318 -11.10 14.11 -1.81
N ILE A 319 -10.05 14.90 -2.05
CA ILE A 319 -8.71 14.58 -1.54
C ILE A 319 -8.67 14.67 -0.01
N LYS A 320 -9.37 15.64 0.58
CA LYS A 320 -9.43 15.80 2.04
C LYS A 320 -10.00 14.56 2.70
N LYS A 321 -11.11 14.04 2.16
CA LYS A 321 -11.74 12.81 2.64
C LYS A 321 -10.80 11.61 2.50
N ASP A 322 -10.15 11.44 1.35
CA ASP A 322 -9.26 10.31 1.10
C ASP A 322 -8.03 10.31 2.02
N ILE A 323 -7.38 11.47 2.22
CA ILE A 323 -6.29 11.62 3.20
C ILE A 323 -6.77 11.27 4.61
N LYS A 324 -7.92 11.81 5.02
CA LYS A 324 -8.49 11.57 6.36
C LYS A 324 -8.79 10.08 6.59
N GLU A 325 -9.38 9.40 5.63
CA GLU A 325 -9.66 7.95 5.70
C GLU A 325 -8.37 7.13 5.80
N LYS A 326 -7.31 7.49 5.05
CA LYS A 326 -6.02 6.79 5.16
C LYS A 326 -5.34 7.00 6.51
N VAL A 327 -5.40 8.21 7.05
CA VAL A 327 -4.86 8.53 8.38
C VAL A 327 -5.64 7.86 9.50
N GLN A 328 -6.97 7.77 9.39
CA GLN A 328 -7.80 6.99 10.30
C GLN A 328 -7.46 5.48 10.28
N ASN A 329 -6.98 4.99 9.14
CA ASN A 329 -6.45 3.63 9.01
C ASN A 329 -4.97 3.51 9.41
N ASN A 330 -4.41 4.48 10.13
CA ASN A 330 -3.04 4.49 10.64
C ASN A 330 -1.93 4.56 9.57
N ILE A 331 -2.19 5.16 8.41
CA ILE A 331 -1.08 5.44 7.47
C ILE A 331 -0.06 6.38 8.13
N PRO A 332 1.25 6.08 8.08
CA PRO A 332 2.30 6.97 8.55
C PRO A 332 2.25 8.30 7.80
N LEU A 333 2.31 9.42 8.53
CA LEU A 333 2.21 10.76 7.97
C LEU A 333 3.25 11.70 8.59
N VAL A 334 3.97 12.41 7.74
CA VAL A 334 4.85 13.54 8.12
C VAL A 334 4.28 14.82 7.54
N ALA A 335 4.12 15.86 8.37
CA ALA A 335 3.64 17.17 7.92
C ALA A 335 4.48 18.33 8.47
N GLU A 336 4.99 19.18 7.59
CA GLU A 336 5.89 20.28 7.94
C GLU A 336 5.27 21.64 7.57
N CYS A 337 5.33 22.62 8.47
CA CYS A 337 4.92 24.01 8.26
C CYS A 337 3.54 24.15 7.61
N GLY A 338 3.45 24.44 6.30
CA GLY A 338 2.20 24.51 5.56
C GLY A 338 1.40 23.20 5.58
N GLY A 339 2.06 22.04 5.53
CA GLY A 339 1.45 20.73 5.75
C GLY A 339 0.81 20.61 7.13
N TYR A 340 1.48 21.12 8.16
CA TYR A 340 0.93 21.14 9.52
C TYR A 340 -0.31 22.04 9.62
N MET A 341 -0.31 23.20 8.97
CA MET A 341 -1.51 24.05 8.87
C MET A 341 -2.68 23.30 8.20
N TYR A 342 -2.41 22.58 7.11
CA TYR A 342 -3.43 21.84 6.36
C TYR A 342 -4.05 20.65 7.14
N LEU A 343 -3.37 20.11 8.16
CA LEU A 343 -3.91 19.04 9.00
C LEU A 343 -5.01 19.48 9.97
N HIS A 344 -5.11 20.77 10.29
CA HIS A 344 -6.05 21.28 11.29
C HIS A 344 -7.51 21.20 10.82
N ASP A 345 -8.48 21.43 11.72
CA ASP A 345 -9.88 21.61 11.32
C ASP A 345 -10.03 22.87 10.47
N PHE A 346 -9.42 23.97 10.90
CA PHE A 346 -9.55 25.26 10.25
C PHE A 346 -8.23 26.03 10.18
N VAL A 347 -8.09 26.80 9.10
CA VAL A 347 -7.10 27.88 9.00
C VAL A 347 -7.84 29.22 8.94
N GLU A 348 -7.55 30.09 9.91
CA GLU A 348 -8.08 31.46 9.98
C GLU A 348 -7.06 32.44 9.40
N TYR A 349 -7.43 33.02 8.25
CA TYR A 349 -6.72 34.13 7.62
C TYR A 349 -7.67 35.34 7.55
N GLU A 350 -8.16 35.71 6.38
CA GLU A 350 -9.25 36.68 6.22
C GLU A 350 -10.61 36.06 6.57
N ASN A 351 -10.81 34.81 6.14
CA ASN A 351 -11.96 33.98 6.49
C ASN A 351 -11.47 32.74 7.24
N SER A 352 -12.41 31.98 7.80
CA SER A 352 -12.14 30.63 8.31
C SER A 352 -12.34 29.61 7.20
N TYR A 353 -11.32 28.80 6.92
CA TYR A 353 -11.35 27.80 5.86
C TYR A 353 -11.20 26.40 6.46
N GLU A 354 -12.14 25.51 6.15
CA GLU A 354 -12.13 24.11 6.61
C GLU A 354 -11.05 23.31 5.87
N MET A 355 -10.15 22.69 6.62
CA MET A 355 -9.03 21.87 6.12
C MET A 355 -9.29 20.38 6.39
N LEU A 356 -8.26 19.56 6.67
CA LEU A 356 -8.41 18.11 6.79
C LEU A 356 -9.17 17.66 8.05
N GLY A 357 -9.07 18.41 9.14
CA GLY A 357 -9.63 18.05 10.43
C GLY A 357 -9.12 16.69 10.94
N ILE A 358 -7.83 16.42 10.72
CA ILE A 358 -7.09 15.32 11.36
C ILE A 358 -6.64 15.77 12.75
N LEU A 359 -6.23 17.03 12.86
CA LEU A 359 -5.88 17.67 14.11
C LEU A 359 -6.99 18.64 14.51
N SER A 360 -7.66 18.36 15.63
CA SER A 360 -8.66 19.28 16.19
C SER A 360 -8.12 20.68 16.47
N GLY A 361 -8.93 21.70 16.21
CA GLY A 361 -8.57 23.11 16.44
C GLY A 361 -8.09 23.83 15.19
N LYS A 362 -7.46 25.00 15.40
CA LYS A 362 -7.22 25.97 14.32
C LYS A 362 -5.83 26.56 14.30
N CYS A 363 -5.38 26.90 13.08
CA CYS A 363 -4.22 27.73 12.82
C CYS A 363 -4.64 29.16 12.50
N VAL A 364 -4.12 30.17 13.20
CA VAL A 364 -4.56 31.57 13.09
C VAL A 364 -3.42 32.47 12.63
N TYR A 365 -3.68 33.30 11.63
CA TYR A 365 -2.75 34.33 11.18
C TYR A 365 -2.58 35.44 12.23
N ARG A 366 -1.33 35.79 12.55
CA ARG A 366 -1.02 36.77 13.61
C ARG A 366 -0.60 38.15 13.09
N ASN A 367 -0.61 38.37 11.78
CA ASN A 367 -0.13 39.61 11.14
C ASN A 367 1.30 40.03 11.55
N LYS A 368 2.09 39.08 12.05
CA LYS A 368 3.49 39.22 12.45
C LYS A 368 4.15 37.85 12.44
N LEU A 369 5.48 37.83 12.32
CA LEU A 369 6.27 36.61 12.53
C LEU A 369 6.03 36.07 13.94
N VAL A 370 5.63 34.80 14.03
CA VAL A 370 5.36 34.13 15.31
C VAL A 370 6.66 33.57 15.88
N ASN A 371 7.24 32.61 15.15
CA ASN A 371 8.58 32.10 15.39
C ASN A 371 9.36 32.14 14.09
N PHE A 372 10.67 32.36 14.22
CA PHE A 372 11.56 32.56 13.09
C PHE A 372 12.99 32.16 13.45
N GLY A 373 13.65 31.50 12.51
CA GLY A 373 15.08 31.18 12.53
C GLY A 373 15.34 29.73 12.92
N TYR A 374 16.61 29.44 13.21
CA TYR A 374 17.04 28.11 13.60
C TYR A 374 16.54 27.68 14.98
N VAL A 375 16.11 26.43 15.05
CA VAL A 375 15.57 25.81 16.27
C VAL A 375 16.13 24.40 16.45
N GLU A 376 16.12 23.95 17.69
CA GLU A 376 16.33 22.57 18.09
C GLU A 376 15.00 21.97 18.52
N VAL A 377 14.67 20.79 17.98
CA VAL A 377 13.43 20.06 18.26
C VAL A 377 13.76 18.77 18.99
N LYS A 378 13.10 18.54 20.13
CA LYS A 378 13.20 17.29 20.87
C LYS A 378 11.80 16.76 21.16
N GLU A 379 11.55 15.51 20.79
CA GLU A 379 10.30 14.85 21.14
C GLU A 379 10.27 14.52 22.64
N ASN A 380 9.10 14.70 23.25
CA ASN A 380 8.84 14.23 24.62
C ASN A 380 8.61 12.71 24.63
N THR A 381 8.08 12.16 23.52
CA THR A 381 7.87 10.74 23.27
C THR A 381 8.83 10.26 22.19
N SER A 382 9.59 9.19 22.43
CA SER A 382 10.59 8.72 21.45
C SER A 382 9.93 7.94 20.30
N SER A 383 9.34 8.63 19.32
CA SER A 383 8.64 7.99 18.18
C SER A 383 9.41 8.13 16.87
N PHE A 384 9.68 9.35 16.40
CA PHE A 384 10.40 9.57 15.14
C PHE A 384 11.85 9.99 15.38
N LEU A 385 12.17 10.73 16.45
CA LEU A 385 13.53 11.23 16.69
C LEU A 385 14.41 10.30 17.53
N SER A 386 13.89 9.20 18.06
CA SER A 386 14.65 8.23 18.90
C SER A 386 15.47 8.89 20.02
N ASN A 387 14.87 9.82 20.77
CA ASN A 387 15.52 10.60 21.84
C ASN A 387 16.66 11.54 21.41
N LYS A 388 16.88 11.74 20.11
CA LYS A 388 17.83 12.73 19.60
C LYS A 388 17.18 14.10 19.47
N THR A 389 18.02 15.13 19.44
CA THR A 389 17.61 16.50 19.13
C THR A 389 17.81 16.73 17.64
N ALA A 390 16.77 17.15 16.92
CA ALA A 390 16.86 17.53 15.53
C ALA A 390 17.12 19.03 15.39
N LYS A 391 18.05 19.40 14.50
CA LYS A 391 18.23 20.78 14.05
C LYS A 391 17.21 21.10 12.95
N ALA A 392 16.53 22.23 13.07
CA ALA A 392 15.46 22.64 12.18
C ALA A 392 15.43 24.17 12.01
N HIS A 393 14.50 24.67 11.22
CA HIS A 393 14.17 26.09 11.19
C HIS A 393 12.67 26.30 11.14
N GLU A 394 12.21 27.44 11.65
CA GLU A 394 10.82 27.90 11.55
C GLU A 394 10.79 29.25 10.82
N PHE A 395 9.76 29.46 10.00
CA PHE A 395 9.44 30.76 9.41
C PHE A 395 7.97 30.81 9.05
N HIS A 396 7.15 31.36 9.94
CA HIS A 396 5.69 31.39 9.75
C HIS A 396 5.02 32.56 10.51
N TYR A 397 3.86 32.96 9.98
CA TYR A 397 3.00 34.01 10.54
C TYR A 397 1.73 33.44 11.19
N PHE A 398 1.60 32.12 11.19
CA PHE A 398 0.47 31.40 11.76
C PHE A 398 0.83 30.82 13.12
N GLU A 399 -0.15 30.74 14.00
CA GLU A 399 -0.03 30.07 15.29
C GLU A 399 -1.06 28.95 15.36
N SER A 400 -0.62 27.75 15.73
CA SER A 400 -1.53 26.66 16.09
C SER A 400 -1.97 26.88 17.54
N LEU A 401 -3.28 26.94 17.78
CA LEU A 401 -3.84 27.14 19.13
C LEU A 401 -3.98 25.82 19.92
N ARG A 402 -3.20 24.80 19.55
CA ARG A 402 -3.23 23.50 20.21
C ARG A 402 -2.38 23.51 21.47
N GLU A 403 -2.87 22.82 22.50
CA GLU A 403 -2.17 22.68 23.79
C GLU A 403 -1.47 21.33 23.95
N ASP A 404 -1.83 20.33 23.16
CA ASP A 404 -1.33 18.95 23.25
C ASP A 404 -0.08 18.68 22.39
N CYS A 405 0.74 19.71 22.20
CA CYS A 405 2.02 19.57 21.51
C CYS A 405 2.99 18.68 22.32
N SER A 406 3.67 17.78 21.62
CA SER A 406 4.46 16.68 22.20
C SER A 406 5.98 16.83 21.98
N CYS A 407 6.45 17.98 21.48
CA CYS A 407 7.88 18.28 21.40
C CYS A 407 8.22 19.58 22.15
N SER A 408 9.43 19.61 22.71
CA SER A 408 10.08 20.84 23.15
C SER A 408 10.86 21.43 21.97
N VAL A 409 10.54 22.67 21.61
CA VAL A 409 11.26 23.43 20.58
C VAL A 409 12.01 24.57 21.25
N LYS A 410 13.30 24.72 20.90
CA LYS A 410 14.20 25.72 21.47
C LYS A 410 14.81 26.55 20.35
N LYS A 411 14.66 27.87 20.41
CA LYS A 411 15.34 28.80 19.50
C LYS A 411 16.82 28.90 19.84
N VAL A 412 17.67 28.76 18.83
CA VAL A 412 19.13 28.71 19.03
C VAL A 412 19.70 30.08 19.36
N SER A 413 19.15 31.16 18.78
CA SER A 413 19.74 32.50 18.91
C SER A 413 19.52 33.17 20.27
N ASN A 414 18.52 32.76 21.06
CA ASN A 414 18.17 33.43 22.31
C ASN A 414 17.50 32.51 23.35
N ASP A 415 17.64 31.19 23.21
CA ASP A 415 17.14 30.16 24.12
C ASP A 415 15.62 30.19 24.44
N LYS A 416 14.80 30.96 23.70
CA LYS A 416 13.34 30.93 23.82
C LYS A 416 12.83 29.51 23.58
N LYS A 417 11.95 29.01 24.44
CA LYS A 417 11.34 27.68 24.32
C LYS A 417 9.83 27.76 24.16
N TRP A 418 9.26 26.81 23.44
CA TRP A 418 7.82 26.57 23.35
C TRP A 418 7.56 25.08 23.16
N ASN A 419 6.34 24.66 23.47
CA ASN A 419 5.86 23.35 23.03
C ASN A 419 5.46 23.47 21.58
N GLY A 420 5.93 22.55 20.75
CA GLY A 420 5.63 22.50 19.33
C GLY A 420 5.48 21.06 18.88
N CYS A 421 5.03 20.89 17.65
CA CYS A 421 4.79 19.62 16.98
C CYS A 421 3.80 18.67 17.69
N TYR A 422 2.93 18.07 16.91
CA TYR A 422 2.10 16.95 17.30
C TYR A 422 2.77 15.64 16.87
N VAL A 423 2.94 14.71 17.80
CA VAL A 423 3.62 13.44 17.55
C VAL A 423 2.82 12.28 18.14
N THR A 424 2.57 11.27 17.33
CA THR A 424 2.00 9.97 17.73
C THR A 424 2.91 8.85 17.21
N ASP A 425 2.44 7.60 17.29
CA ASP A 425 3.17 6.47 16.72
C ASP A 425 3.30 6.56 15.19
N ASN A 426 2.32 7.18 14.50
CA ASN A 426 2.27 7.22 13.04
C ASN A 426 2.27 8.64 12.46
N ILE A 427 2.11 9.68 13.27
CA ILE A 427 2.06 11.07 12.80
C ILE A 427 3.21 11.86 13.42
N TRP A 428 3.96 12.58 12.59
CA TRP A 428 4.84 13.66 13.01
C TRP A 428 4.43 14.94 12.28
N ALA A 429 4.02 15.97 13.00
CA ALA A 429 3.49 17.17 12.36
C ALA A 429 3.86 18.44 13.12
N GLY A 430 4.43 19.46 12.48
CA GLY A 430 4.77 20.71 13.16
C GLY A 430 5.26 21.82 12.24
N PHE A 431 5.42 23.03 12.77
CA PHE A 431 6.04 24.14 12.05
C PHE A 431 7.53 23.98 11.71
N PRO A 432 8.36 23.29 12.52
CA PRO A 432 9.76 23.10 12.18
C PRO A 432 9.95 22.34 10.86
N HIS A 433 10.81 22.89 10.02
CA HIS A 433 11.34 22.23 8.84
C HIS A 433 12.62 21.47 9.17
N LEU A 434 12.57 20.14 9.03
CA LEU A 434 13.72 19.29 9.34
C LEU A 434 14.63 19.15 8.11
N TYR A 435 15.93 19.18 8.34
CA TYR A 435 16.91 18.69 7.38
C TYR A 435 17.25 17.24 7.73
N TYR A 436 16.83 16.28 6.91
CA TYR A 436 16.91 14.85 7.23
C TYR A 436 18.35 14.31 7.30
N PRO A 437 19.32 14.77 6.48
CA PRO A 437 20.69 14.30 6.58
C PRO A 437 21.36 14.49 7.95
N GLN A 438 20.92 15.47 8.76
CA GLN A 438 21.44 15.62 10.12
C GLN A 438 20.78 14.69 11.15
N ILE A 439 19.61 14.12 10.83
CA ILE A 439 18.85 13.26 11.74
C ILE A 439 18.41 11.96 11.06
N VAL A 440 19.39 11.11 10.79
CA VAL A 440 19.20 9.87 10.03
C VAL A 440 18.08 8.97 10.57
N SER A 441 17.96 8.89 11.90
CA SER A 441 16.94 8.10 12.58
C SER A 441 15.51 8.55 12.29
N PHE A 442 15.26 9.83 11.99
CA PHE A 442 13.93 10.30 11.61
C PHE A 442 13.43 9.59 10.35
N VAL A 443 14.30 9.50 9.34
CA VAL A 443 13.96 8.84 8.08
C VAL A 443 13.86 7.34 8.28
N ASP A 444 14.79 6.73 9.01
CA ASP A 444 14.76 5.28 9.28
C ASP A 444 13.45 4.88 9.98
N ASN A 445 13.05 5.60 11.03
CA ASN A 445 11.80 5.35 11.75
C ASN A 445 10.57 5.59 10.86
N PHE A 446 10.59 6.64 10.03
CA PHE A 446 9.47 6.89 9.11
C PHE A 446 9.33 5.77 8.08
N VAL A 447 10.45 5.28 7.51
CA VAL A 447 10.45 4.15 6.58
C VAL A 447 10.02 2.86 7.27
N GLU A 448 10.49 2.59 8.48
CA GLU A 448 10.06 1.42 9.25
C GLU A 448 8.55 1.43 9.50
N LYS A 449 7.97 2.57 9.86
CA LYS A 449 6.53 2.73 10.01
C LYS A 449 5.79 2.45 8.70
N MET A 450 6.30 2.92 7.55
CA MET A 450 5.72 2.60 6.23
C MET A 450 5.79 1.11 5.91
N ILE A 451 6.91 0.45 6.20
CA ILE A 451 7.05 -1.00 6.02
C ILE A 451 6.05 -1.76 6.90
N ASN A 452 5.91 -1.35 8.16
CA ASN A 452 4.97 -1.97 9.10
C ASN A 452 3.51 -1.74 8.64
N TYR A 453 3.18 -0.53 8.19
CA TYR A 453 1.87 -0.24 7.61
C TYR A 453 1.59 -1.09 6.38
N LYS A 454 2.56 -1.19 5.46
CA LYS A 454 2.47 -2.03 4.26
C LYS A 454 2.28 -3.50 4.61
N LYS A 455 3.03 -4.03 5.59
CA LYS A 455 2.86 -5.40 6.09
C LYS A 455 1.50 -5.62 6.74
N ASN A 456 0.98 -4.63 7.46
CA ASN A 456 -0.35 -4.69 8.06
C ASN A 456 -1.47 -4.58 6.99
N ASN A 457 -1.23 -3.86 5.90
CA ASN A 457 -2.11 -3.79 4.73
C ASN A 457 -1.93 -4.93 3.72
N HIS A 458 -0.84 -5.70 3.81
CA HIS A 458 -0.71 -6.99 3.14
C HIS A 458 -1.18 -8.13 4.06
N SER A 459 -1.21 -7.92 5.38
CA SER A 459 -1.86 -8.78 6.38
C SER A 459 -3.36 -8.50 6.51
N THR A 460 -3.88 -7.43 5.89
CA THR A 460 -5.22 -7.43 5.30
C THR A 460 -5.27 -8.37 4.08
N LYS A 461 -4.78 -9.61 4.24
CA LYS A 461 -5.62 -10.76 3.90
C LYS A 461 -6.95 -10.45 4.56
N SER A 462 -7.95 -10.13 3.74
CA SER A 462 -9.37 -10.13 4.09
C SER A 462 -9.60 -10.85 5.42
N ASN A 463 -9.99 -10.12 6.47
CA ASN A 463 -10.24 -10.76 7.76
C ASN A 463 -11.36 -11.77 7.51
N TYR A 464 -11.03 -13.06 7.43
CA TYR A 464 -12.02 -14.09 7.13
C TYR A 464 -12.52 -14.69 8.44
N VAL A 465 -13.78 -15.09 8.48
CA VAL A 465 -14.21 -16.12 9.43
C VAL A 465 -13.82 -17.47 8.84
N TYR A 466 -12.98 -18.21 9.54
CA TYR A 466 -12.45 -19.49 9.06
C TYR A 466 -13.29 -20.65 9.57
N GLY A 467 -13.85 -21.46 8.67
CA GLY A 467 -14.41 -22.76 8.99
C GLY A 467 -13.36 -23.84 8.80
N ILE A 468 -12.98 -24.57 9.85
CA ILE A 468 -11.84 -25.49 9.82
C ILE A 468 -12.28 -26.91 10.17
N GLY A 469 -11.94 -27.87 9.31
CA GLY A 469 -12.04 -29.30 9.60
C GLY A 469 -10.71 -29.86 10.11
N VAL A 470 -10.69 -30.47 11.30
CA VAL A 470 -9.45 -31.04 11.88
C VAL A 470 -9.19 -32.50 11.48
N GLY A 471 -10.02 -33.05 10.60
CA GLY A 471 -9.89 -34.44 10.13
C GLY A 471 -10.39 -35.48 11.14
N PRO A 472 -10.04 -36.76 10.97
CA PRO A 472 -10.70 -37.89 11.63
C PRO A 472 -10.28 -38.13 13.08
N GLY A 473 -9.11 -37.64 13.52
CA GLY A 473 -8.58 -37.91 14.86
C GLY A 473 -7.05 -37.86 14.99
N ASN A 474 -6.34 -38.17 13.91
CA ASN A 474 -4.88 -38.22 13.89
C ASN A 474 -4.28 -36.83 13.65
N ILE A 475 -3.42 -36.37 14.55
CA ILE A 475 -2.74 -35.07 14.50
C ILE A 475 -1.88 -34.90 13.23
N ASN A 476 -1.27 -35.98 12.74
CA ASN A 476 -0.49 -35.96 11.50
C ASN A 476 -1.37 -35.81 10.25
N LYS A 477 -2.69 -35.94 10.40
CA LYS A 477 -3.70 -35.74 9.35
C LYS A 477 -4.35 -34.34 9.42
N LEU A 478 -3.91 -33.47 10.34
CA LEU A 478 -4.29 -32.06 10.35
C LEU A 478 -3.54 -31.32 9.24
N THR A 479 -4.27 -30.63 8.35
CA THR A 479 -3.69 -29.97 7.18
C THR A 479 -2.77 -28.80 7.58
N SER A 480 -1.75 -28.52 6.76
CA SER A 480 -0.81 -27.43 7.03
C SER A 480 -1.50 -26.06 7.11
N GLU A 481 -2.48 -25.82 6.24
CA GLU A 481 -3.29 -24.60 6.25
C GLU A 481 -4.13 -24.49 7.54
N ALA A 482 -4.73 -25.58 8.01
CA ALA A 482 -5.46 -25.57 9.29
C ALA A 482 -4.52 -25.25 10.46
N LYS A 483 -3.30 -25.80 10.48
CA LYS A 483 -2.31 -25.53 11.52
C LYS A 483 -1.90 -24.06 11.57
N GLU A 484 -1.67 -23.43 10.41
CA GLU A 484 -1.33 -22.01 10.30
C GLU A 484 -2.46 -21.14 10.84
N VAL A 485 -3.68 -21.37 10.37
CA VAL A 485 -4.83 -20.54 10.76
C VAL A 485 -5.21 -20.70 12.22
N ILE A 486 -5.15 -21.91 12.78
CA ILE A 486 -5.42 -22.15 14.20
C ILE A 486 -4.37 -21.46 15.09
N ARG A 487 -3.10 -21.49 14.70
CA ARG A 487 -2.00 -20.86 15.47
C ARG A 487 -2.17 -19.34 15.58
N ASP A 488 -2.67 -18.73 14.51
CA ASP A 488 -2.82 -17.28 14.40
C ASP A 488 -4.21 -16.78 14.84
N ALA A 489 -5.11 -17.66 15.29
CA ALA A 489 -6.47 -17.28 15.62
C ALA A 489 -6.56 -16.54 16.97
N ASP A 490 -7.24 -15.40 16.99
CA ASP A 490 -7.55 -14.65 18.22
C ASP A 490 -8.69 -15.28 19.01
N ARG A 491 -9.60 -15.97 18.31
CA ARG A 491 -10.76 -16.66 18.87
C ARG A 491 -11.02 -17.97 18.14
N ILE A 492 -11.11 -19.05 18.92
CA ILE A 492 -11.39 -20.41 18.41
C ILE A 492 -12.71 -20.88 18.99
N ILE A 493 -13.72 -21.05 18.13
CA ILE A 493 -15.05 -21.51 18.51
C ILE A 493 -15.13 -23.03 18.34
N ILE A 494 -15.54 -23.71 19.40
CA ILE A 494 -15.77 -25.16 19.40
C ILE A 494 -17.26 -25.41 19.66
N PRO A 495 -17.99 -26.08 18.75
CA PRO A 495 -19.41 -26.40 18.92
C PRO A 495 -19.60 -27.56 19.90
N THR A 496 -19.44 -27.27 21.18
CA THR A 496 -19.58 -28.21 22.29
C THR A 496 -20.07 -27.48 23.54
N LYS A 497 -20.72 -28.20 24.45
CA LYS A 497 -21.07 -27.67 25.77
C LYS A 497 -19.83 -27.51 26.67
N GLU A 498 -18.91 -28.47 26.61
CA GLU A 498 -17.67 -28.48 27.41
C GLU A 498 -16.48 -28.82 26.51
N LEU A 499 -15.40 -28.02 26.57
CA LEU A 499 -14.24 -28.15 25.68
C LEU A 499 -13.60 -29.54 25.74
N GLU A 500 -13.36 -30.06 26.95
CA GLU A 500 -12.65 -31.34 27.15
C GLU A 500 -13.42 -32.54 26.57
N SER A 501 -14.74 -32.41 26.37
CA SER A 501 -15.56 -33.44 25.70
C SER A 501 -15.46 -33.43 24.17
N SER A 502 -14.89 -32.38 23.56
CA SER A 502 -14.83 -32.22 22.11
C SER A 502 -13.61 -32.91 21.51
N TYR A 503 -13.85 -33.80 20.54
CA TYR A 503 -12.79 -34.42 19.74
C TYR A 503 -11.93 -33.37 19.03
N ALA A 504 -12.55 -32.33 18.47
CA ALA A 504 -11.83 -31.30 17.73
C ALA A 504 -10.89 -30.49 18.63
N TYR A 505 -11.36 -30.12 19.83
CA TYR A 505 -10.53 -29.45 20.83
C TYR A 505 -9.36 -30.33 21.29
N ASN A 506 -9.62 -31.62 21.55
CA ASN A 506 -8.57 -32.54 21.99
C ASN A 506 -7.47 -32.75 20.93
N ILE A 507 -7.82 -32.75 19.63
CA ILE A 507 -6.83 -32.81 18.54
C ILE A 507 -5.97 -31.55 18.53
N ILE A 508 -6.60 -30.37 18.62
CA ILE A 508 -5.88 -29.08 18.66
C ILE A 508 -4.97 -29.02 19.88
N LYS A 509 -5.46 -29.38 21.06
CA LYS A 509 -4.70 -29.34 22.32
C LYS A 509 -3.49 -30.27 22.30
N LYS A 510 -3.60 -31.44 21.67
CA LYS A 510 -2.47 -32.36 21.50
C LYS A 510 -1.43 -31.81 20.49
N GLU A 511 -1.84 -31.17 19.39
CA GLU A 511 -0.93 -30.55 18.40
C GLU A 511 -0.28 -29.26 18.91
N PHE A 512 -1.02 -28.45 19.68
CA PHE A 512 -0.57 -27.16 20.20
C PHE A 512 -0.65 -27.13 21.74
N PRO A 513 0.23 -27.82 22.49
CA PRO A 513 0.13 -27.92 23.96
C PRO A 513 0.24 -26.57 24.70
N LYS A 514 0.82 -25.55 24.05
CA LYS A 514 1.04 -24.21 24.60
C LYS A 514 0.01 -23.17 24.13
N ILE A 515 -1.00 -23.58 23.37
CA ILE A 515 -2.03 -22.64 22.92
C ILE A 515 -2.77 -22.09 24.14
N ASP A 516 -3.02 -20.78 24.13
CA ASP A 516 -3.75 -20.13 25.21
C ASP A 516 -5.16 -20.75 25.34
N LYS A 517 -5.61 -21.02 26.57
CA LYS A 517 -6.96 -21.56 26.78
C LYS A 517 -8.03 -20.49 26.65
N ASP A 518 -7.68 -19.23 26.88
CA ASP A 518 -8.65 -18.11 26.93
C ASP A 518 -9.12 -17.68 25.54
N ILE A 519 -8.46 -18.14 24.48
CA ILE A 519 -8.93 -17.91 23.10
C ILE A 519 -10.06 -18.87 22.70
N PHE A 520 -10.29 -19.96 23.44
CA PHE A 520 -11.33 -20.94 23.13
C PHE A 520 -12.69 -20.51 23.67
N VAL A 521 -13.71 -20.63 22.81
CA VAL A 521 -15.11 -20.37 23.15
C VAL A 521 -15.93 -21.62 22.88
N ALA A 522 -16.38 -22.29 23.94
CA ALA A 522 -17.33 -23.39 23.85
C ALA A 522 -18.75 -22.84 23.63
N ILE A 523 -19.43 -23.31 22.58
CA ILE A 523 -20.80 -22.94 22.29
C ILE A 523 -21.64 -24.21 22.18
N ASP A 524 -22.69 -24.32 22.98
CA ASP A 524 -23.57 -25.48 22.99
C ASP A 524 -24.40 -25.57 21.70
N PHE A 525 -24.33 -26.71 21.03
CA PHE A 525 -25.15 -27.05 19.87
C PHE A 525 -25.97 -28.30 20.19
N PRO A 526 -27.22 -28.13 20.67
CA PRO A 526 -28.03 -29.24 21.15
C PRO A 526 -28.40 -30.20 20.00
N MET A 527 -28.21 -31.50 20.22
CA MET A 527 -28.59 -32.55 19.27
C MET A 527 -30.11 -32.80 19.31
N THR A 528 -30.89 -31.92 18.68
CA THR A 528 -32.35 -32.01 18.62
C THR A 528 -32.89 -31.82 17.20
N LYS A 529 -34.09 -32.36 16.93
CA LYS A 529 -34.84 -32.07 15.68
C LYS A 529 -35.70 -30.81 15.79
N ASN A 530 -35.78 -30.19 16.98
CA ASN A 530 -36.53 -28.96 17.19
C ASN A 530 -35.81 -27.77 16.54
N LYS A 531 -36.43 -27.22 15.48
CA LYS A 531 -35.87 -26.11 14.69
C LYS A 531 -35.63 -24.85 15.51
N GLU A 532 -36.52 -24.49 16.44
CA GLU A 532 -36.40 -23.26 17.22
C GLU A 532 -35.20 -23.29 18.18
N ILE A 533 -34.93 -24.46 18.77
CA ILE A 533 -33.80 -24.64 19.69
C ILE A 533 -32.48 -24.54 18.91
N LEU A 534 -32.40 -25.17 17.74
CA LEU A 534 -31.23 -25.09 16.86
C LEU A 534 -30.98 -23.66 16.38
N GLU A 535 -32.03 -22.95 15.97
CA GLU A 535 -31.92 -21.59 15.48
C GLU A 535 -31.41 -20.61 16.56
N LYS A 536 -31.87 -20.76 17.81
CA LYS A 536 -31.35 -19.98 18.95
C LYS A 536 -29.86 -20.21 19.16
N ALA A 537 -29.40 -21.47 19.13
CA ALA A 537 -27.98 -21.80 19.27
C ALA A 537 -27.14 -21.23 18.11
N HIS A 538 -27.63 -21.35 16.88
CA HIS A 538 -26.95 -20.82 15.69
C HIS A 538 -26.85 -19.28 15.73
N ASN A 539 -27.91 -18.59 16.15
CA ASN A 539 -27.92 -17.14 16.29
C ASN A 539 -26.95 -16.65 17.37
N TYR A 540 -26.87 -17.36 18.50
CA TYR A 540 -25.91 -17.03 19.54
C TYR A 540 -24.46 -17.20 19.05
N CYS A 541 -24.15 -18.33 18.40
CA CYS A 541 -22.83 -18.56 17.80
C CYS A 541 -22.48 -17.49 16.78
N TYR A 542 -23.42 -17.16 15.90
CA TYR A 542 -23.24 -16.14 14.88
C TYR A 542 -22.96 -14.77 15.49
N LYS A 543 -23.68 -14.39 16.56
CA LYS A 543 -23.44 -13.14 17.28
C LYS A 543 -22.01 -13.07 17.83
N VAL A 544 -21.53 -14.14 18.47
CA VAL A 544 -20.16 -14.21 19.00
C VAL A 544 -19.12 -14.02 17.89
N ILE A 545 -19.33 -14.65 16.73
CA ILE A 545 -18.46 -14.50 15.55
C ILE A 545 -18.49 -13.06 15.04
N LYS A 546 -19.68 -12.48 14.87
CA LYS A 546 -19.86 -11.12 14.36
C LYS A 546 -19.22 -10.09 15.29
N ASP A 547 -19.40 -10.23 16.60
CA ASP A 547 -18.81 -9.33 17.60
C ASP A 547 -17.28 -9.39 17.57
N ALA A 548 -16.70 -10.60 17.48
CA ALA A 548 -15.25 -10.76 17.35
C ALA A 548 -14.72 -10.21 16.01
N TYR A 549 -15.42 -10.47 14.91
CA TYR A 549 -15.09 -9.96 13.59
C TYR A 549 -15.09 -8.42 13.55
N ASN A 550 -16.11 -7.77 14.13
CA ASN A 550 -16.19 -6.31 14.23
C ASN A 550 -15.07 -5.69 15.07
N MET A 551 -14.51 -6.45 16.00
CA MET A 551 -13.30 -6.07 16.76
C MET A 551 -12.00 -6.37 16.01
N ASN A 552 -12.08 -6.67 14.72
CA ASN A 552 -10.99 -7.05 13.83
C ASN A 552 -10.20 -8.28 14.31
N LYS A 553 -10.85 -9.22 15.01
CA LYS A 553 -10.23 -10.47 15.47
C LYS A 553 -10.34 -11.57 14.42
N LYS A 554 -9.29 -12.37 14.26
CA LYS A 554 -9.27 -13.58 13.41
C LYS A 554 -10.04 -14.71 14.11
N VAL A 555 -11.17 -15.10 13.53
CA VAL A 555 -12.09 -16.09 14.12
C VAL A 555 -11.98 -17.43 13.40
N ALA A 556 -11.72 -18.50 14.15
CA ALA A 556 -11.70 -19.87 13.65
C ALA A 556 -12.83 -20.70 14.29
N PHE A 557 -13.76 -21.22 13.49
CA PHE A 557 -14.76 -22.18 13.92
C PHE A 557 -14.28 -23.59 13.55
N VAL A 558 -14.05 -24.43 14.55
CA VAL A 558 -13.37 -25.72 14.36
C VAL A 558 -14.33 -26.88 14.56
N THR A 559 -14.32 -27.81 13.60
CA THR A 559 -15.14 -29.03 13.61
C THR A 559 -14.31 -30.29 13.40
N ILE A 560 -14.78 -31.41 13.95
CA ILE A 560 -14.21 -32.73 13.68
C ILE A 560 -14.57 -33.18 12.25
N GLY A 561 -13.63 -33.85 11.57
CA GLY A 561 -13.79 -34.27 10.17
C GLY A 561 -13.49 -33.15 9.19
N ASP A 562 -14.23 -33.11 8.08
CA ASP A 562 -14.14 -32.06 7.06
C ASP A 562 -15.26 -31.03 7.24
N VAL A 563 -14.94 -29.75 7.06
CA VAL A 563 -15.90 -28.65 7.26
C VAL A 563 -17.00 -28.62 6.19
N CYS A 564 -16.80 -29.21 5.01
CA CYS A 564 -17.79 -29.20 3.94
C CYS A 564 -18.79 -30.37 4.04
N ILE A 565 -18.52 -31.41 4.85
CA ILE A 565 -19.34 -32.62 4.93
C ILE A 565 -20.12 -32.69 6.24
N TYR A 566 -21.44 -32.45 6.19
CA TYR A 566 -22.36 -32.50 7.34
C TYR A 566 -21.86 -31.72 8.57
N SER A 567 -21.24 -30.56 8.33
CA SER A 567 -20.70 -29.68 9.37
C SER A 567 -21.75 -28.69 9.88
N THR A 568 -21.69 -28.41 11.17
CA THR A 568 -22.46 -27.35 11.82
C THR A 568 -22.08 -25.96 11.30
N PHE A 569 -20.84 -25.78 10.80
CA PHE A 569 -20.38 -24.49 10.29
C PHE A 569 -21.18 -24.01 9.07
N ASN A 570 -21.77 -24.91 8.28
CA ASN A 570 -22.57 -24.54 7.10
C ASN A 570 -23.75 -23.61 7.46
N TYR A 571 -24.38 -23.81 8.63
CA TYR A 571 -25.46 -22.94 9.09
C TYR A 571 -24.98 -21.56 9.52
N ILE A 572 -23.74 -21.48 10.00
CA ILE A 572 -23.11 -20.24 10.46
C ILE A 572 -22.57 -19.45 9.25
N SER A 573 -21.93 -20.14 8.30
CA SER A 573 -21.46 -19.56 7.04
C SER A 573 -22.59 -18.86 6.30
N ALA A 574 -23.76 -19.50 6.17
CA ALA A 574 -24.93 -18.88 5.54
C ALA A 574 -25.38 -17.57 6.22
N LYS A 575 -25.19 -17.44 7.54
CA LYS A 575 -25.48 -16.20 8.27
C LYS A 575 -24.40 -15.15 8.07
N CYS A 576 -23.12 -15.54 8.06
CA CYS A 576 -22.02 -14.64 7.69
C CYS A 576 -22.22 -14.06 6.29
N ASP A 577 -22.60 -14.91 5.32
CA ASP A 577 -22.88 -14.49 3.94
C ASP A 577 -24.01 -13.45 3.89
N SER A 578 -25.07 -13.62 4.70
CA SER A 578 -26.18 -12.65 4.74
C SER A 578 -25.80 -11.25 5.24
N ASP A 579 -24.71 -11.13 5.99
CA ASP A 579 -24.16 -9.85 6.49
C ASP A 579 -22.88 -9.41 5.77
N ASN A 580 -22.55 -10.02 4.62
CA ASN A 580 -21.32 -9.77 3.84
C ASN A 580 -20.02 -9.94 4.65
N ILE A 581 -20.01 -10.84 5.63
CA ILE A 581 -18.80 -11.21 6.37
C ILE A 581 -18.07 -12.30 5.55
N PRO A 582 -16.85 -12.05 5.06
CA PRO A 582 -16.18 -13.00 4.18
C PRO A 582 -15.77 -14.27 4.96
N VAL A 583 -16.14 -15.44 4.43
CA VAL A 583 -15.84 -16.75 5.02
C VAL A 583 -14.80 -17.49 4.19
N LYS A 584 -13.86 -18.18 4.85
CA LYS A 584 -12.91 -19.11 4.21
C LYS A 584 -13.05 -20.50 4.81
N LEU A 585 -13.22 -21.52 3.97
CA LEU A 585 -13.27 -22.92 4.40
C LEU A 585 -11.88 -23.56 4.25
N ILE A 586 -11.44 -24.27 5.30
CA ILE A 586 -10.22 -25.07 5.31
C ILE A 586 -10.61 -26.52 5.48
N ASN A 587 -10.37 -27.30 4.43
CA ASN A 587 -10.73 -28.71 4.39
C ASN A 587 -9.97 -29.53 5.43
N GLY A 588 -10.70 -30.45 6.05
CA GLY A 588 -10.14 -31.55 6.82
C GLY A 588 -10.17 -32.82 5.99
N ILE A 589 -9.47 -33.87 6.42
CA ILE A 589 -9.61 -35.17 5.75
C ILE A 589 -10.99 -35.74 6.09
N PRO A 590 -11.88 -35.98 5.10
CA PRO A 590 -13.20 -36.56 5.36
C PRO A 590 -13.06 -37.94 6.02
N SER A 591 -13.90 -38.24 6.99
CA SER A 591 -13.76 -39.48 7.79
C SER A 591 -13.82 -40.74 6.93
N PHE A 592 -14.61 -40.75 5.85
CA PHE A 592 -14.72 -41.91 4.97
C PHE A 592 -13.48 -42.13 4.09
N CYS A 593 -12.76 -41.07 3.70
CA CYS A 593 -11.46 -41.20 3.03
C CYS A 593 -10.42 -41.75 4.00
N ALA A 594 -10.42 -41.28 5.25
CA ALA A 594 -9.54 -41.79 6.28
C ALA A 594 -9.81 -43.26 6.60
N VAL A 595 -11.08 -43.65 6.67
CA VAL A 595 -11.51 -45.04 6.90
C VAL A 595 -11.14 -45.94 5.73
N ALA A 596 -11.35 -45.50 4.48
CA ALA A 596 -10.96 -46.28 3.31
C ALA A 596 -9.44 -46.50 3.25
N ALA A 597 -8.65 -45.47 3.56
CA ALA A 597 -7.19 -45.57 3.66
C ALA A 597 -6.76 -46.54 4.78
N GLU A 598 -7.41 -46.47 5.95
CA GLU A 598 -7.15 -47.38 7.07
C GLU A 598 -7.46 -48.85 6.71
N LEU A 599 -8.51 -49.06 5.91
CA LEU A 599 -8.93 -50.38 5.43
C LEU A 599 -8.09 -50.87 4.23
N GLY A 600 -7.29 -50.00 3.61
CA GLY A 600 -6.55 -50.31 2.38
C GLY A 600 -7.46 -50.57 1.17
N ILE A 601 -8.64 -49.94 1.11
CA ILE A 601 -9.63 -50.16 0.04
C ILE A 601 -9.88 -48.89 -0.79
N PRO A 602 -10.15 -49.02 -2.10
CA PRO A 602 -10.63 -47.89 -2.91
C PRO A 602 -12.11 -47.61 -2.61
N LEU A 603 -12.47 -46.32 -2.51
CA LEU A 603 -13.87 -45.90 -2.35
C LEU A 603 -14.69 -46.11 -3.63
N ALA A 604 -14.08 -45.98 -4.81
CA ALA A 604 -14.71 -46.27 -6.10
C ALA A 604 -13.67 -46.74 -7.11
N ASP A 605 -14.12 -47.48 -8.11
CA ASP A 605 -13.37 -47.82 -9.33
C ASP A 605 -14.23 -47.58 -10.58
N LYS A 606 -13.62 -47.13 -11.68
CA LYS A 606 -14.30 -46.79 -12.95
C LYS A 606 -15.54 -45.90 -12.76
N SER A 607 -16.72 -46.39 -13.14
CA SER A 607 -18.01 -45.70 -13.07
C SER A 607 -18.78 -46.01 -11.79
N GLU A 608 -18.13 -46.58 -10.77
CA GLU A 608 -18.77 -46.85 -9.49
C GLU A 608 -19.19 -45.55 -8.79
N GLN A 609 -20.48 -45.45 -8.47
CA GLN A 609 -21.01 -44.31 -7.72
C GLN A 609 -20.68 -44.43 -6.23
N ILE A 610 -20.38 -43.30 -5.59
CA ILE A 610 -20.20 -43.20 -4.14
C ILE A 610 -21.39 -42.44 -3.54
N HIS A 611 -22.07 -43.06 -2.59
CA HIS A 611 -23.19 -42.47 -1.85
C HIS A 611 -22.74 -42.17 -0.43
N ILE A 612 -22.58 -40.90 -0.09
CA ILE A 612 -22.24 -40.46 1.27
C ILE A 612 -23.55 -40.19 2.02
N ILE A 613 -23.82 -40.97 3.07
CA ILE A 613 -25.12 -41.05 3.73
C ILE A 613 -24.95 -40.71 5.22
N PRO A 614 -25.66 -39.71 5.75
CA PRO A 614 -25.67 -39.42 7.18
C PRO A 614 -26.66 -40.37 7.86
N ALA A 615 -26.16 -41.34 8.63
CA ALA A 615 -26.97 -42.39 9.24
C ALA A 615 -27.97 -41.88 10.29
N SER A 616 -27.87 -40.62 10.72
CA SER A 616 -28.88 -39.95 11.54
C SER A 616 -30.24 -39.81 10.83
N TYR A 617 -30.27 -39.86 9.50
CA TYR A 617 -31.49 -39.75 8.67
C TYR A 617 -32.07 -41.13 8.29
N GLU A 618 -33.10 -41.18 7.44
CA GLU A 618 -33.84 -42.41 7.08
C GLU A 618 -33.01 -43.33 6.17
N ILE A 619 -32.26 -44.24 6.79
CA ILE A 619 -31.38 -45.20 6.10
C ILE A 619 -32.14 -46.19 5.22
N GLU A 620 -33.44 -46.41 5.45
CA GLU A 620 -34.27 -47.36 4.70
C GLU A 620 -34.45 -46.96 3.24
N THR A 621 -34.40 -45.66 2.95
CA THR A 621 -34.52 -45.11 1.58
C THR A 621 -33.30 -45.46 0.71
N THR A 622 -32.20 -45.92 1.33
CA THR A 622 -30.91 -46.13 0.66
C THR A 622 -30.72 -47.52 0.06
N LYS A 623 -31.70 -48.43 0.25
CA LYS A 623 -31.66 -49.82 -0.24
C LYS A 623 -31.41 -49.94 -1.74
N ASN A 624 -31.97 -49.02 -2.52
CA ASN A 624 -31.90 -49.06 -3.99
C ASN A 624 -30.63 -48.44 -4.57
N LEU A 625 -29.81 -47.76 -3.74
CA LEU A 625 -28.57 -47.13 -4.21
C LEU A 625 -27.54 -48.20 -4.58
N ARG A 626 -26.94 -48.08 -5.76
CA ARG A 626 -25.91 -49.00 -6.31
C ARG A 626 -24.51 -48.39 -6.22
N GLY A 627 -23.48 -49.24 -6.13
CA GLY A 627 -22.10 -48.83 -5.92
C GLY A 627 -21.70 -48.80 -4.44
N THR A 628 -20.77 -47.93 -4.09
CA THR A 628 -20.27 -47.81 -2.72
C THR A 628 -21.18 -46.91 -1.89
N ARG A 629 -21.69 -47.43 -0.77
CA ARG A 629 -22.50 -46.69 0.20
C ARG A 629 -21.71 -46.48 1.49
N VAL A 630 -21.52 -45.22 1.85
CA VAL A 630 -20.77 -44.78 3.02
C VAL A 630 -21.75 -44.21 4.05
N TYR A 631 -22.05 -44.98 5.09
CA TYR A 631 -22.90 -44.55 6.19
C TYR A 631 -22.05 -43.92 7.30
N MET A 632 -22.12 -42.59 7.40
CA MET A 632 -21.39 -41.80 8.39
C MET A 632 -22.21 -41.64 9.67
N LYS A 633 -21.51 -41.60 10.81
CA LYS A 633 -22.08 -41.35 12.15
C LYS A 633 -23.18 -42.36 12.53
N SER A 634 -22.91 -43.63 12.25
CA SER A 634 -23.89 -44.73 12.35
C SER A 634 -24.18 -45.20 13.77
N GLY A 635 -23.46 -44.74 14.80
CA GLY A 635 -23.52 -45.29 16.15
C GLY A 635 -24.93 -45.48 16.72
N SER A 636 -25.79 -44.46 16.63
CA SER A 636 -27.16 -44.52 17.20
C SER A 636 -28.15 -45.38 16.40
N LYS A 637 -27.85 -45.71 15.14
CA LYS A 637 -28.70 -46.56 14.27
C LYS A 637 -27.96 -47.80 13.76
N LEU A 638 -26.87 -48.18 14.41
CA LEU A 638 -25.96 -49.18 13.90
C LEU A 638 -26.62 -50.56 13.83
N LEU A 639 -27.38 -50.95 14.85
CA LEU A 639 -28.14 -52.20 14.88
C LEU A 639 -29.18 -52.25 13.76
N LYS A 640 -29.91 -51.15 13.55
CA LYS A 640 -30.90 -51.05 12.48
C LYS A 640 -30.25 -51.12 11.09
N LEU A 641 -29.09 -50.49 10.91
CA LEU A 641 -28.30 -50.59 9.69
C LEU A 641 -27.79 -52.03 9.48
N GLN A 642 -27.34 -52.69 10.54
CA GLN A 642 -26.89 -54.08 10.51
C GLN A 642 -28.02 -55.03 10.07
N GLU A 643 -29.22 -54.90 10.64
CA GLU A 643 -30.41 -55.68 10.25
C GLU A 643 -30.75 -55.47 8.76
N MET A 644 -30.75 -54.22 8.31
CA MET A 644 -31.02 -53.88 6.91
C MET A 644 -30.01 -54.54 5.97
N LEU A 645 -28.72 -54.47 6.30
CA LEU A 645 -27.65 -55.04 5.49
C LEU A 645 -27.63 -56.58 5.56
N LYS A 646 -28.08 -57.19 6.65
CA LYS A 646 -28.27 -58.66 6.78
C LYS A 646 -29.34 -59.16 5.82
N ASP A 647 -30.48 -58.46 5.76
CA ASP A 647 -31.54 -58.80 4.81
C ASP A 647 -31.08 -58.61 3.35
N GLU A 648 -30.32 -57.55 3.09
CA GLU A 648 -29.80 -57.24 1.74
C GLU A 648 -28.86 -58.31 1.17
N LYS A 649 -28.08 -58.98 2.03
CA LYS A 649 -27.20 -60.08 1.61
C LYS A 649 -27.93 -61.24 0.93
N ARG A 650 -29.24 -61.38 1.14
CA ARG A 650 -30.06 -62.44 0.52
C ARG A 650 -30.17 -62.30 -1.01
N TYR A 651 -30.03 -61.08 -1.53
CA TYR A 651 -30.25 -60.78 -2.95
C TYR A 651 -29.17 -59.89 -3.58
N ARG A 652 -28.13 -59.49 -2.82
CA ARG A 652 -27.05 -58.61 -3.32
C ARG A 652 -25.70 -58.99 -2.72
N LYS A 653 -24.69 -59.15 -3.57
CA LYS A 653 -23.31 -59.41 -3.14
C LYS A 653 -22.60 -58.12 -2.77
N THR A 654 -22.30 -57.98 -1.48
CA THR A 654 -21.61 -56.82 -0.93
C THR A 654 -20.47 -57.22 -0.01
N VAL A 655 -19.47 -56.36 0.10
CA VAL A 655 -18.49 -56.37 1.19
C VAL A 655 -18.76 -55.19 2.10
N ILE A 656 -18.78 -55.45 3.40
CA ILE A 656 -19.12 -54.46 4.42
C ILE A 656 -17.94 -54.31 5.35
N TYR A 657 -17.51 -53.06 5.52
CA TYR A 657 -16.46 -52.65 6.44
C TYR A 657 -17.05 -51.67 7.43
N GLY A 658 -16.59 -51.71 8.67
CA GLY A 658 -16.99 -50.75 9.69
C GLY A 658 -15.78 -50.31 10.49
N VAL A 659 -15.69 -49.00 10.76
CA VAL A 659 -14.64 -48.42 11.57
C VAL A 659 -15.24 -47.39 12.53
N SER A 660 -14.96 -47.54 13.83
CA SER A 660 -15.30 -46.53 14.84
C SER A 660 -14.04 -45.77 15.26
N ASN A 661 -14.18 -44.45 15.46
CA ASN A 661 -13.13 -43.58 16.00
C ASN A 661 -11.82 -43.65 15.19
N CYS A 662 -11.94 -43.61 13.85
CA CYS A 662 -10.79 -43.72 12.94
C CYS A 662 -9.72 -42.66 13.26
N GLY A 663 -8.48 -43.09 13.50
CA GLY A 663 -7.36 -42.22 13.85
C GLY A 663 -7.32 -41.73 15.30
N LEU A 664 -8.21 -42.21 16.18
CA LEU A 664 -8.17 -41.97 17.62
C LEU A 664 -7.64 -43.20 18.37
N ASP A 665 -7.25 -43.02 19.63
CA ASP A 665 -6.61 -44.05 20.47
C ASP A 665 -7.49 -45.31 20.67
N ASN A 666 -8.81 -45.18 20.55
CA ASN A 666 -9.80 -46.26 20.70
C ASN A 666 -10.41 -46.71 19.36
N GLN A 667 -9.66 -46.61 18.26
CA GLN A 667 -10.09 -47.08 16.95
C GLN A 667 -10.44 -48.58 17.00
N LYS A 668 -11.56 -48.97 16.37
CA LYS A 668 -11.91 -50.37 16.10
C LYS A 668 -12.27 -50.56 14.64
N VAL A 669 -11.82 -51.66 14.06
CA VAL A 669 -12.06 -52.02 12.66
C VAL A 669 -12.71 -53.40 12.63
N VAL A 670 -13.80 -53.53 11.86
CA VAL A 670 -14.52 -54.79 11.66
C VAL A 670 -14.82 -55.01 10.19
N MET A 671 -14.88 -56.29 9.81
CA MET A 671 -15.32 -56.72 8.48
C MET A 671 -16.51 -57.66 8.60
N GLY A 672 -17.44 -57.52 7.65
CA GLY A 672 -18.66 -58.31 7.59
C GLY A 672 -19.77 -57.78 8.49
N VAL A 673 -21.00 -57.90 8.00
CA VAL A 673 -22.20 -57.41 8.69
C VAL A 673 -22.37 -58.00 10.10
N GLU A 674 -21.91 -59.22 10.34
CA GLU A 674 -22.06 -59.90 11.65
C GLU A 674 -21.25 -59.25 12.77
N ASN A 675 -20.24 -58.44 12.44
CA ASN A 675 -19.35 -57.83 13.41
C ASN A 675 -19.63 -56.33 13.63
N LEU A 676 -20.65 -55.75 12.98
CA LEU A 676 -20.93 -54.31 13.10
C LEU A 676 -21.35 -53.90 14.51
N ASP A 677 -22.01 -54.79 15.26
CA ASP A 677 -22.39 -54.63 16.67
C ASP A 677 -21.21 -54.45 17.63
N LYS A 678 -19.99 -54.83 17.21
CA LYS A 678 -18.76 -54.62 18.00
C LYS A 678 -18.23 -53.19 17.94
N LEU A 679 -18.76 -52.35 17.04
CA LEU A 679 -18.42 -50.95 16.95
C LEU A 679 -19.33 -50.12 17.85
N GLU A 680 -18.75 -49.10 18.47
CA GLU A 680 -19.45 -48.21 19.38
C GLU A 680 -19.04 -46.77 19.11
N GLY A 681 -19.89 -45.83 19.52
CA GLY A 681 -19.57 -44.40 19.50
C GLY A 681 -20.05 -43.66 18.26
N TYR A 682 -20.12 -42.33 18.42
CA TYR A 682 -20.69 -41.40 17.44
C TYR A 682 -19.91 -41.38 16.12
N LEU A 683 -18.57 -41.49 16.16
CA LEU A 683 -17.69 -41.43 14.98
C LEU A 683 -17.55 -42.80 14.29
N THR A 684 -18.66 -43.50 14.12
CA THR A 684 -18.73 -44.79 13.41
C THR A 684 -19.06 -44.59 11.95
N THR A 685 -18.23 -45.12 11.06
CA THR A 685 -18.45 -45.13 9.60
C THR A 685 -18.54 -46.55 9.08
N VAL A 686 -19.56 -46.86 8.30
CA VAL A 686 -19.76 -48.17 7.66
C VAL A 686 -19.68 -47.98 6.14
N ILE A 687 -18.79 -48.71 5.48
CA ILE A 687 -18.62 -48.71 4.02
C ILE A 687 -19.16 -50.03 3.48
N VAL A 688 -20.12 -49.96 2.57
CA VAL A 688 -20.71 -51.10 1.88
C VAL A 688 -20.35 -50.99 0.41
N LYS A 689 -19.55 -51.92 -0.10
CA LYS A 689 -19.17 -51.99 -1.52
C LYS A 689 -19.94 -53.11 -2.21
N ASP A 690 -20.42 -52.83 -3.41
CA ASP A 690 -20.96 -53.87 -4.29
C ASP A 690 -19.81 -54.65 -4.94
N LEU A 691 -19.95 -55.97 -5.01
CA LEU A 691 -18.96 -56.83 -5.68
C LEU A 691 -19.27 -57.07 -7.16
N GLU A 692 -20.49 -56.75 -7.59
CA GLU A 692 -20.92 -56.93 -8.97
C GLU A 692 -20.78 -55.59 -9.72
N PRO A 693 -20.08 -55.55 -10.86
CA PRO A 693 -19.86 -54.30 -11.59
C PRO A 693 -21.18 -53.67 -12.02
N PHE A 694 -21.35 -52.39 -11.68
CA PHE A 694 -22.44 -51.58 -12.19
C PHE A 694 -22.14 -51.19 -13.64
N GLU A 695 -22.50 -52.06 -14.59
CA GLU A 695 -22.69 -51.63 -15.96
C GLU A 695 -23.99 -50.82 -16.01
N ASP A 696 -23.87 -49.49 -16.00
CA ASP A 696 -24.97 -48.63 -16.40
C ASP A 696 -25.23 -48.81 -17.90
N LYS A 697 -25.94 -49.89 -18.26
CA LYS A 697 -26.54 -50.09 -19.58
C LYS A 697 -27.80 -49.24 -19.76
N SER A 698 -28.09 -48.31 -18.83
CA SER A 698 -29.29 -47.50 -18.79
C SER A 698 -29.02 -46.02 -19.05
N SER A 699 -28.49 -45.68 -20.23
CA SER A 699 -28.97 -44.48 -20.94
C SER A 699 -30.43 -44.71 -21.37
N SER A 700 -31.32 -44.86 -20.40
CA SER A 700 -32.72 -45.26 -20.57
C SER A 700 -33.59 -44.16 -21.20
N SER A 701 -33.01 -43.01 -21.56
CA SER A 701 -33.68 -41.98 -22.36
C SER A 701 -33.62 -42.23 -23.86
N PHE A 702 -32.73 -43.09 -24.37
CA PHE A 702 -32.65 -43.37 -25.82
C PHE A 702 -32.33 -44.85 -26.12
N PHE A 703 -33.33 -45.60 -26.60
CA PHE A 703 -33.20 -47.04 -26.82
C PHE A 703 -32.54 -47.36 -28.17
N THR A 704 -31.41 -48.07 -28.17
CA THR A 704 -30.77 -48.59 -29.39
C THR A 704 -30.76 -50.12 -29.34
N ASN A 705 -31.64 -50.79 -30.10
CA ASN A 705 -31.72 -52.26 -30.08
C ASN A 705 -30.74 -52.89 -31.08
N TYR A 706 -29.48 -53.04 -30.67
CA TYR A 706 -28.44 -53.70 -31.48
C TYR A 706 -28.69 -55.20 -31.74
N ALA A 707 -29.63 -55.83 -31.01
CA ALA A 707 -29.98 -57.25 -31.19
C ALA A 707 -30.98 -57.49 -32.34
N CYS A 708 -31.54 -56.44 -32.95
CA CYS A 708 -32.38 -56.60 -34.14
C CYS A 708 -31.52 -57.07 -35.33
N LYS A 709 -31.87 -58.21 -35.94
CA LYS A 709 -31.14 -58.76 -37.11
C LYS A 709 -31.11 -57.82 -38.33
N TYR A 710 -31.97 -56.81 -38.35
CA TYR A 710 -32.02 -55.80 -39.41
C TYR A 710 -31.24 -54.53 -39.06
N TYR A 711 -30.55 -54.46 -37.91
CA TYR A 711 -29.73 -53.30 -37.57
C TYR A 711 -28.37 -53.33 -38.30
N PRO A 712 -27.93 -52.22 -38.91
CA PRO A 712 -28.68 -50.97 -39.13
C PRO A 712 -29.70 -51.14 -40.27
N CYS A 713 -30.95 -50.77 -40.03
CA CYS A 713 -32.03 -50.93 -41.01
C CYS A 713 -32.01 -49.87 -42.12
N HIS A 714 -31.20 -48.81 -41.96
CA HIS A 714 -30.97 -47.76 -42.95
C HIS A 714 -29.48 -47.37 -42.97
N LYS A 715 -28.92 -47.11 -44.16
CA LYS A 715 -27.53 -46.64 -44.30
C LYS A 715 -27.44 -45.13 -43.97
N ASN A 716 -26.36 -44.73 -43.29
CA ASN A 716 -25.97 -43.34 -42.96
C ASN A 716 -26.70 -42.59 -41.84
N ILE A 717 -27.46 -43.25 -40.97
CA ILE A 717 -28.05 -42.60 -39.79
C ILE A 717 -27.52 -43.28 -38.51
N LYS A 718 -26.50 -42.69 -37.88
CA LYS A 718 -25.80 -43.29 -36.72
C LYS A 718 -26.60 -43.20 -35.41
N ASN A 719 -27.61 -42.34 -35.32
CA ASN A 719 -28.35 -42.04 -34.08
C ASN A 719 -29.86 -42.30 -34.24
N LEU A 720 -30.23 -43.47 -34.79
CA LEU A 720 -31.63 -43.81 -35.02
C LEU A 720 -32.25 -44.46 -33.78
N ASN A 721 -33.41 -43.96 -33.34
CA ASN A 721 -34.23 -44.61 -32.32
C ASN A 721 -34.99 -45.77 -32.97
N CYS A 722 -34.81 -47.00 -32.51
CA CYS A 722 -35.63 -48.12 -32.98
C CYS A 722 -36.94 -48.20 -32.17
N LEU A 723 -37.65 -47.07 -32.04
CA LEU A 723 -38.99 -47.05 -31.48
C LEU A 723 -39.95 -47.61 -32.53
N PHE A 724 -40.01 -48.94 -32.51
CA PHE A 724 -40.96 -49.83 -33.17
C PHE A 724 -40.94 -49.84 -34.70
N CYS A 725 -41.15 -51.02 -35.27
CA CYS A 725 -41.55 -51.14 -36.68
C CYS A 725 -42.92 -50.46 -36.97
N TYR A 726 -43.58 -49.86 -35.96
CA TYR A 726 -44.82 -49.10 -36.01
C TYR A 726 -44.76 -47.90 -35.04
N CYS A 727 -44.86 -46.66 -35.55
CA CYS A 727 -44.82 -45.44 -34.73
C CYS A 727 -45.91 -45.48 -33.61
N PRO A 728 -45.58 -45.17 -32.33
CA PRO A 728 -46.56 -45.19 -31.24
C PRO A 728 -47.68 -44.16 -31.39
N MET A 729 -47.44 -43.09 -32.15
CA MET A 729 -48.46 -42.09 -32.50
C MET A 729 -49.36 -42.53 -33.67
N TYR A 730 -49.19 -43.75 -34.21
CA TYR A 730 -49.97 -44.21 -35.37
C TYR A 730 -51.48 -44.18 -35.09
N PHE A 731 -51.89 -44.60 -33.89
CA PHE A 731 -53.30 -44.65 -33.47
C PHE A 731 -53.88 -43.31 -33.00
N LEU A 732 -53.07 -42.25 -32.95
CA LEU A 732 -53.56 -40.92 -32.60
C LEU A 732 -54.12 -40.20 -33.84
N ASP A 733 -55.30 -39.60 -33.68
CA ASP A 733 -55.92 -38.78 -34.72
C ASP A 733 -55.05 -37.55 -35.04
N GLU A 734 -54.55 -36.87 -34.01
CA GLU A 734 -53.60 -35.76 -34.11
C GLU A 734 -52.15 -36.27 -33.98
N CYS A 735 -51.39 -36.18 -35.08
CA CYS A 735 -50.02 -36.66 -35.16
C CYS A 735 -49.03 -35.49 -35.25
N LEU A 736 -47.94 -35.55 -34.48
CA LEU A 736 -46.84 -34.57 -34.61
C LEU A 736 -46.01 -34.77 -35.89
N GLY A 737 -46.00 -36.00 -36.43
CA GLY A 737 -45.34 -36.29 -37.70
C GLY A 737 -46.36 -36.28 -38.83
N HIS A 738 -46.38 -35.22 -39.64
CA HIS A 738 -47.33 -34.95 -40.73
C HIS A 738 -47.60 -36.17 -41.64
N PRO A 739 -48.67 -36.96 -41.40
CA PRO A 739 -48.96 -38.15 -42.19
C PRO A 739 -49.96 -37.84 -43.31
N THR A 740 -49.97 -38.68 -44.34
CA THR A 740 -51.00 -38.67 -45.38
C THR A 740 -52.11 -39.67 -45.04
N TYR A 741 -53.32 -39.50 -45.59
CA TYR A 741 -54.45 -40.40 -45.33
C TYR A 741 -55.07 -40.88 -46.65
N ILE A 742 -55.46 -42.15 -46.69
CA ILE A 742 -56.16 -42.76 -47.83
C ILE A 742 -57.47 -43.39 -47.36
N GLU A 743 -58.48 -43.46 -48.23
CA GLU A 743 -59.74 -44.17 -47.96
C GLU A 743 -59.75 -45.53 -48.63
N LYS A 744 -60.13 -46.56 -47.87
CA LYS A 744 -60.32 -47.93 -48.39
C LYS A 744 -61.47 -48.59 -47.62
N GLU A 745 -62.42 -49.18 -48.34
CA GLU A 745 -63.59 -49.86 -47.77
C GLU A 745 -64.37 -49.00 -46.73
N GLY A 746 -64.50 -47.70 -47.02
CA GLY A 746 -65.22 -46.75 -46.15
C GLY A 746 -64.48 -46.37 -44.86
N LYS A 747 -63.20 -46.74 -44.71
CA LYS A 747 -62.36 -46.35 -43.56
C LYS A 747 -61.19 -45.47 -44.00
N LYS A 748 -60.93 -44.42 -43.20
CA LYS A 748 -59.76 -43.54 -43.35
C LYS A 748 -58.53 -44.20 -42.71
N ILE A 749 -57.52 -44.49 -43.53
CA ILE A 749 -56.29 -45.16 -43.12
C ILE A 749 -55.13 -44.17 -43.16
N LYS A 750 -54.34 -44.13 -42.08
CA LYS A 750 -53.17 -43.27 -41.92
C LYS A 750 -51.95 -43.91 -42.59
N VAL A 751 -51.27 -43.19 -43.48
CA VAL A 751 -50.09 -43.66 -44.22
C VAL A 751 -48.86 -42.87 -43.76
N CYS A 752 -47.93 -43.56 -43.09
CA CYS A 752 -46.76 -42.96 -42.43
C CYS A 752 -45.41 -43.27 -43.11
N THR A 753 -45.41 -43.83 -44.31
CA THR A 753 -44.22 -44.37 -44.98
C THR A 753 -43.08 -43.38 -45.21
N ASN A 754 -43.36 -42.07 -45.29
CA ASN A 754 -42.35 -41.02 -45.46
C ASN A 754 -42.10 -40.17 -44.20
N CYS A 755 -42.66 -40.57 -43.05
CA CYS A 755 -42.53 -39.81 -41.81
C CYS A 755 -41.24 -40.13 -41.08
N VAL A 756 -40.32 -39.16 -40.98
CA VAL A 756 -39.04 -39.30 -40.27
C VAL A 756 -39.06 -38.73 -38.85
N PHE A 757 -40.15 -38.06 -38.46
CA PHE A 757 -40.26 -37.36 -37.18
C PHE A 757 -39.97 -38.22 -35.94
N PRO A 758 -40.55 -39.44 -35.78
CA PRO A 758 -40.29 -40.29 -34.62
C PRO A 758 -38.92 -40.97 -34.62
N HIS A 759 -38.17 -40.86 -35.72
CA HIS A 759 -36.90 -41.55 -35.90
C HIS A 759 -35.67 -40.70 -35.54
N LYS A 760 -35.86 -39.40 -35.25
CA LYS A 760 -34.79 -38.49 -34.83
C LYS A 760 -34.64 -38.47 -33.31
N HIS A 761 -33.39 -38.49 -32.83
CA HIS A 761 -33.08 -38.47 -31.40
C HIS A 761 -33.64 -37.26 -30.66
N GLU A 762 -33.47 -36.07 -31.23
CA GLU A 762 -33.93 -34.80 -30.67
C GLU A 762 -35.45 -34.73 -30.41
N ASN A 763 -36.24 -35.57 -31.08
CA ASN A 763 -37.69 -35.56 -30.96
C ASN A 763 -38.22 -36.52 -29.88
N TYR A 764 -37.36 -37.35 -29.27
CA TYR A 764 -37.81 -38.39 -28.32
C TYR A 764 -38.58 -37.81 -27.13
N ASP A 765 -38.00 -36.84 -26.42
CA ASP A 765 -38.64 -36.24 -25.24
C ASP A 765 -39.93 -35.50 -25.59
N ILE A 766 -39.99 -34.91 -26.78
CA ILE A 766 -41.18 -34.22 -27.30
C ILE A 766 -42.30 -35.24 -27.52
N ILE A 767 -41.99 -36.38 -28.14
CA ILE A 767 -42.94 -37.46 -28.40
C ILE A 767 -43.40 -38.09 -27.08
N MET A 768 -42.49 -38.36 -26.14
CA MET A 768 -42.84 -38.94 -24.85
C MET A 768 -43.71 -38.00 -24.01
N LYS A 769 -43.40 -36.69 -24.00
CA LYS A 769 -44.28 -35.68 -23.38
C LYS A 769 -45.63 -35.59 -24.06
N TYR A 770 -45.68 -35.64 -25.39
CA TYR A 770 -46.92 -35.61 -26.15
C TYR A 770 -47.79 -36.84 -25.89
N LEU A 771 -47.21 -38.04 -25.92
CA LEU A 771 -47.89 -39.29 -25.56
C LEU A 771 -48.38 -39.26 -24.11
N ALA A 772 -47.55 -38.83 -23.15
CA ALA A 772 -47.96 -38.66 -21.76
C ALA A 772 -49.11 -37.64 -21.61
N SER A 773 -49.13 -36.59 -22.42
CA SER A 773 -50.22 -35.60 -22.41
C SER A 773 -51.54 -36.13 -22.96
N LYS A 774 -51.50 -37.07 -23.91
CA LYS A 774 -52.67 -37.70 -24.54
C LYS A 774 -53.14 -38.97 -23.79
N CYS A 775 -52.25 -39.65 -23.08
CA CYS A 775 -52.57 -40.75 -22.17
C CYS A 775 -52.98 -40.22 -20.78
N ARG A 776 -54.22 -39.72 -20.64
CA ARG A 776 -54.87 -39.59 -19.33
C ARG A 776 -55.61 -40.88 -18.98
N ARG A 777 -54.86 -41.95 -18.78
CA ARG A 777 -55.23 -43.12 -17.97
C ARG A 777 -54.02 -44.04 -17.83
#